data_AF-A0AAX3TEV8-F1
#
_entry.id   AF-A0AAX3TEV8-F1
#
_cell.length_a   1.000
_cell.length_b   1.000
_cell.length_c   1.000
_cell.angle_alpha   90.00
_cell.angle_beta   90.00
_cell.angle_gamma   90.00
#
_symmetry.space_group_name_H-M   'P 1'
#
loop_
_entity.id
_entity.type
_entity.pdbx_description
1 polymer ?
#
loop_
_entity_poly.entity_id
_entity_poly.type
_entity_poly.pdbx_seq_one_letter_code
_entity_poly.pdbx_strand_id
1 'polypeptide(L)'
;MKKLLTWLSAITLVASSSVLAISCKTEQVKNENSLFLTNFGDIQIDSKSLLEWNQKWNGISSNNQELINKTNNLLAAGILLAIRDKKLQLPTDNKDGWDPSVNKQIEGLLGDKNSTDTATLYGLANKSLNDLKDNKYKNDAKGWLKHLEETFPGVKKNLADLENAYKSNFILNDSSNSAFIKLKNLLMFNSTVADSMWQKGIQTTNLDWKTLTSNFANAYPGKKNLDELATDIKNTFTKATDKNWNDAKIVTFTNMVNGLGGISNQNSTGGSGTNDNLTITYSSSKDVKNKIIGSNGDNNGTGNGEGWIKEILNRVSANAQKGSIAFKEWNVSYNYDSQKGPKNFINYNNQKPSSWTEIVKEIPLLENGDLKIDPIKGEYGAISNSQKYAINNYFNSEKPVIFSDLVFKFANSKTSSDIEKNLSLKALIPTESSGQDLTTKLIERFQGIQAILQTYVADDSKEKETYTAGLSRFDTIFRGEESKIKANTSTNSSIDYKNWTDWDTKNDYHKINASGKLLTLSDSTYSDTVKFSIYDFLTSNNKKENSWTWKEETSVNGNLESQNFKKALMDGGLSNDEANKIDSAIEQTKEKKGSKDAARLTIYNLAELFKKINQKNNGSSSSTSSSSSSSSSSSSSSTGLTSENGENKNLNIYTVLNKNEGIIAFIDGDGLHITKIDGYKLINNKSNNGTLSTTGNEQQNINDSIKQTAVLKQIRSLYSSSNSDVLVPYLINSTLQDNSTTTMSASSPSTGQSNNSKWDWTKKDLDYANAVKNLGIDINSLNKNIKNDYERFLINTSLIDNSKTKSFYNFDILSEVSKSIQSGNNASLQSNWLVELFTKILKDKGKTLTEGLLNVVITTDNKFDNNEIEKIFLYQSRNLKVSGIRKLQEKNQKWISKVKENYKKYSKDASLDKNFIPDQAIDLNSTSDNMKKRYENLLQSEIFNPEVKIQRSVNNSSSGGSGGSGSPVRGDV
;
A
#
# COMPACT_ATOMS: atom_id res chain seq x y z
N MET A 1 -36.86 -28.46 11.38
CA MET A 1 -36.13 -29.27 10.38
C MET A 1 -36.54 -29.00 8.91
N LYS A 2 -37.75 -29.36 8.43
CA LYS A 2 -38.12 -29.14 7.01
C LYS A 2 -38.12 -27.66 6.59
N LYS A 3 -38.71 -26.77 7.40
CA LYS A 3 -38.65 -25.31 7.18
C LYS A 3 -37.23 -24.71 7.30
N LEU A 4 -36.31 -25.42 7.98
CA LEU A 4 -34.90 -25.05 8.19
C LEU A 4 -34.02 -25.50 7.01
N LEU A 5 -34.28 -26.68 6.45
CA LEU A 5 -33.67 -27.14 5.20
C LEU A 5 -34.09 -26.25 4.02
N THR A 6 -35.35 -25.81 3.97
CA THR A 6 -35.82 -24.81 3.01
C THR A 6 -35.12 -23.45 3.19
N TRP A 7 -34.65 -23.15 4.40
CA TRP A 7 -33.94 -21.93 4.77
C TRP A 7 -32.47 -21.94 4.36
N LEU A 8 -31.74 -23.03 4.66
CA LEU A 8 -30.37 -23.24 4.18
C LEU A 8 -30.32 -23.32 2.64
N SER A 9 -31.36 -23.89 2.01
CA SER A 9 -31.47 -23.94 0.55
C SER A 9 -31.81 -22.58 -0.09
N ALA A 10 -32.64 -21.74 0.55
CA ALA A 10 -32.90 -20.37 0.11
C ALA A 10 -31.65 -19.48 0.20
N ILE A 11 -30.84 -19.64 1.26
CA ILE A 11 -29.55 -18.94 1.41
C ILE A 11 -28.54 -19.37 0.33
N THR A 12 -28.53 -20.64 -0.11
CA THR A 12 -27.72 -21.07 -1.26
C THR A 12 -28.24 -20.56 -2.60
N LEU A 13 -29.55 -20.32 -2.76
CA LEU A 13 -30.15 -19.88 -4.03
C LEU A 13 -29.99 -18.38 -4.32
N VAL A 14 -29.97 -17.53 -3.29
CA VAL A 14 -29.80 -16.07 -3.44
C VAL A 14 -28.38 -15.68 -3.89
N ALA A 15 -27.40 -16.58 -3.72
CA ALA A 15 -26.06 -16.42 -4.29
C ALA A 15 -25.97 -16.72 -5.80
N SER A 16 -27.06 -17.19 -6.43
CA SER A 16 -27.08 -17.62 -7.85
C SER A 16 -28.17 -16.97 -8.72
N SER A 17 -29.01 -16.08 -8.21
CA SER A 17 -30.11 -15.52 -9.00
C SER A 17 -29.86 -14.08 -9.44
N SER A 18 -29.23 -13.91 -10.61
CA SER A 18 -29.86 -13.06 -11.62
C SER A 18 -31.22 -13.68 -11.98
N VAL A 19 -32.27 -12.84 -12.15
CA VAL A 19 -33.60 -13.14 -12.76
C VAL A 19 -34.78 -13.26 -11.75
N LEU A 20 -35.52 -12.16 -11.55
CA LEU A 20 -36.95 -11.92 -11.90
C LEU A 20 -37.64 -10.94 -10.94
N ALA A 21 -38.25 -9.91 -11.53
CA ALA A 21 -39.15 -8.98 -10.87
C ALA A 21 -40.44 -9.69 -10.47
N ILE A 22 -40.81 -9.61 -9.18
CA ILE A 22 -42.19 -9.74 -8.71
C ILE A 22 -42.41 -8.71 -7.61
N SER A 23 -43.38 -7.84 -7.82
CA SER A 23 -43.84 -6.85 -6.86
C SER A 23 -44.58 -7.51 -5.69
N CYS A 24 -44.35 -7.03 -4.48
CA CYS A 24 -45.42 -6.71 -3.53
C CYS A 24 -44.92 -5.56 -2.67
N LYS A 25 -45.74 -4.51 -2.54
CA LYS A 25 -45.47 -3.31 -1.75
C LYS A 25 -44.97 -3.70 -0.35
N THR A 26 -43.75 -3.31 -0.01
CA THR A 26 -43.31 -3.26 1.39
C THR A 26 -44.02 -2.08 2.04
N GLU A 27 -45.01 -2.35 2.88
CA GLU A 27 -45.43 -1.38 3.90
C GLU A 27 -44.19 -0.95 4.68
N GLN A 28 -43.98 0.36 4.81
CA GLN A 28 -42.91 0.92 5.63
C GLN A 28 -43.23 0.63 7.10
N VAL A 29 -42.76 -0.50 7.62
CA VAL A 29 -42.69 -0.72 9.06
C VAL A 29 -41.50 0.06 9.60
N LYS A 30 -41.78 1.24 10.15
CA LYS A 30 -40.78 2.07 10.84
C LYS A 30 -40.35 1.36 12.14
N ASN A 31 -39.04 1.23 12.36
CA ASN A 31 -38.37 0.74 13.60
C ASN A 31 -38.50 -0.76 13.95
N GLU A 32 -38.12 -1.67 13.05
CA GLU A 32 -38.13 -3.13 13.32
C GLU A 32 -37.08 -3.62 14.34
N ASN A 33 -36.03 -2.84 14.66
CA ASN A 33 -35.06 -3.19 15.70
C ASN A 33 -35.62 -2.95 17.13
N SER A 34 -36.82 -2.38 17.26
CA SER A 34 -37.58 -2.37 18.52
C SER A 34 -37.89 -3.78 19.05
N LEU A 35 -37.77 -4.80 18.19
CA LEU A 35 -37.86 -6.22 18.56
C LEU A 35 -36.79 -6.65 19.57
N PHE A 36 -35.66 -5.94 19.63
CA PHE A 36 -34.57 -6.20 20.58
C PHE A 36 -34.68 -5.35 21.86
N LEU A 37 -35.86 -4.79 22.12
CA LEU A 37 -36.16 -4.05 23.35
C LEU A 37 -37.04 -4.89 24.25
N THR A 38 -36.69 -4.96 25.53
CA THR A 38 -37.55 -5.51 26.57
C THR A 38 -38.80 -4.64 26.75
N ASN A 39 -39.78 -5.14 27.47
CA ASN A 39 -40.94 -4.36 27.89
C ASN A 39 -40.59 -3.14 28.79
N PHE A 40 -39.35 -3.05 29.29
CA PHE A 40 -38.81 -1.91 30.04
C PHE A 40 -37.94 -0.97 29.16
N GLY A 41 -37.86 -1.23 27.86
CA GLY A 41 -37.07 -0.42 26.92
C GLY A 41 -35.56 -0.70 26.94
N ASP A 42 -35.11 -1.74 27.64
CA ASP A 42 -33.70 -2.17 27.65
C ASP A 42 -33.33 -3.01 26.43
N ILE A 43 -32.10 -2.86 25.92
CA ILE A 43 -31.57 -3.70 24.85
C ILE A 43 -31.42 -5.14 25.36
N GLN A 44 -32.08 -6.08 24.70
CA GLN A 44 -31.89 -7.52 24.88
C GLN A 44 -31.84 -8.21 23.52
N ILE A 45 -30.72 -8.87 23.23
CA ILE A 45 -30.54 -9.66 22.02
C ILE A 45 -30.78 -11.12 22.39
N ASP A 46 -31.99 -11.63 22.16
CA ASP A 46 -32.32 -13.03 22.41
C ASP A 46 -32.46 -13.85 21.11
N SER A 47 -32.30 -15.17 21.23
CA SER A 47 -32.31 -16.08 20.08
C SER A 47 -33.64 -16.11 19.33
N LYS A 48 -34.77 -15.92 20.02
CA LYS A 48 -36.11 -15.88 19.42
C LYS A 48 -36.32 -14.60 18.61
N SER A 49 -36.00 -13.45 19.20
CA SER A 49 -36.05 -12.14 18.57
C SER A 49 -35.09 -12.08 17.37
N LEU A 50 -33.90 -12.64 17.49
CA LEU A 50 -32.95 -12.69 16.38
C LEU A 50 -33.42 -13.60 15.23
N LEU A 51 -34.09 -14.71 15.53
CA LEU A 51 -34.69 -15.59 14.52
C LEU A 51 -35.90 -14.94 13.84
N GLU A 52 -36.78 -14.28 14.60
CA GLU A 52 -37.93 -13.54 14.06
C GLU A 52 -37.48 -12.35 13.21
N TRP A 53 -36.48 -11.61 13.68
CA TRP A 53 -35.81 -10.57 12.91
C TRP A 53 -35.23 -11.15 11.62
N ASN A 54 -34.42 -12.21 11.69
CA ASN A 54 -33.84 -12.82 10.49
C ASN A 54 -34.92 -13.36 9.52
N GLN A 55 -36.07 -13.85 9.99
CA GLN A 55 -37.21 -14.25 9.14
C GLN A 55 -37.86 -13.09 8.40
N LYS A 56 -37.99 -11.93 9.06
CA LYS A 56 -38.50 -10.72 8.42
C LYS A 56 -37.54 -10.19 7.34
N TRP A 57 -36.23 -10.39 7.54
CA TRP A 57 -35.19 -9.86 6.64
C TRP A 57 -34.71 -10.83 5.54
N ASN A 58 -34.76 -12.16 5.77
CA ASN A 58 -34.43 -13.20 4.76
C ASN A 58 -35.58 -13.46 3.77
N GLY A 59 -36.76 -12.88 3.99
CA GLY A 59 -37.88 -12.92 3.05
C GLY A 59 -37.67 -11.92 1.90
N ILE A 60 -36.83 -12.25 0.91
CA ILE A 60 -36.72 -11.51 -0.36
C ILE A 60 -36.52 -9.99 -0.15
N SER A 61 -35.66 -9.59 0.78
CA SER A 61 -35.22 -8.19 0.82
C SER A 61 -34.14 -7.99 -0.23
N SER A 62 -34.38 -7.08 -1.18
CA SER A 62 -33.43 -6.68 -2.22
C SER A 62 -32.22 -5.89 -1.67
N ASN A 63 -32.10 -5.73 -0.35
CA ASN A 63 -31.18 -4.82 0.30
C ASN A 63 -30.27 -5.51 1.34
N ASN A 64 -29.39 -6.40 0.87
CA ASN A 64 -28.35 -7.09 1.68
C ASN A 64 -27.50 -6.13 2.53
N GLN A 65 -27.37 -4.87 2.13
CA GLN A 65 -26.57 -3.87 2.82
C GLN A 65 -27.23 -3.38 4.11
N GLU A 66 -28.55 -3.21 4.12
CA GLU A 66 -29.28 -2.80 5.32
C GLU A 66 -29.25 -3.90 6.39
N LEU A 67 -29.34 -5.17 5.96
CA LEU A 67 -29.20 -6.33 6.84
C LEU A 67 -27.82 -6.34 7.53
N ILE A 68 -26.73 -6.19 6.77
CA ILE A 68 -25.36 -6.17 7.32
C ILE A 68 -25.15 -5.03 8.32
N ASN A 69 -25.67 -3.83 8.00
CA ASN A 69 -25.56 -2.68 8.89
C ASN A 69 -26.27 -2.91 10.21
N LYS A 70 -27.49 -3.46 10.17
CA LYS A 70 -28.26 -3.78 11.38
C LYS A 70 -27.62 -4.90 12.19
N THR A 71 -27.10 -5.93 11.54
CA THR A 71 -26.30 -6.98 12.17
C THR A 71 -25.10 -6.41 12.92
N ASN A 72 -24.29 -5.55 12.28
CA ASN A 72 -23.11 -4.96 12.89
C ASN A 72 -23.45 -4.04 14.08
N ASN A 73 -24.56 -3.29 13.98
CA ASN A 73 -25.09 -2.48 15.09
C ASN A 73 -25.50 -3.34 16.29
N LEU A 74 -26.22 -4.44 16.05
CA LEU A 74 -26.64 -5.37 17.11
C LEU A 74 -25.43 -6.01 17.79
N LEU A 75 -24.47 -6.49 17.01
CA LEU A 75 -23.25 -7.09 17.51
C LEU A 75 -22.43 -6.10 18.35
N ALA A 76 -22.25 -4.87 17.87
CA ALA A 76 -21.53 -3.84 18.60
C ALA A 76 -22.21 -3.49 19.94
N ALA A 77 -23.53 -3.29 19.94
CA ALA A 77 -24.28 -3.02 21.16
C ALA A 77 -24.17 -4.18 22.15
N GLY A 78 -24.30 -5.40 21.66
CA GLY A 78 -24.16 -6.63 22.44
C GLY A 78 -22.77 -6.81 23.07
N ILE A 79 -21.70 -6.54 22.31
CA ILE A 79 -20.31 -6.56 22.80
C ILE A 79 -20.13 -5.54 23.93
N LEU A 80 -20.59 -4.30 23.74
CA LEU A 80 -20.47 -3.24 24.75
C LEU A 80 -21.24 -3.56 26.03
N LEU A 81 -22.44 -4.13 25.91
CA LEU A 81 -23.23 -4.61 27.06
C LEU A 81 -22.51 -5.73 27.80
N ALA A 82 -21.95 -6.71 27.08
CA ALA A 82 -21.22 -7.81 27.68
C ALA A 82 -19.94 -7.36 28.42
N ILE A 83 -19.24 -6.35 27.90
CA ILE A 83 -18.06 -5.75 28.55
C ILE A 83 -18.47 -5.00 29.83
N ARG A 84 -19.50 -4.13 29.75
CA ARG A 84 -20.03 -3.41 30.92
C ARG A 84 -20.45 -4.37 32.03
N ASP A 85 -21.15 -5.44 31.65
CA ASP A 85 -21.66 -6.45 32.57
C ASP A 85 -20.58 -7.46 33.02
N LYS A 86 -19.32 -7.25 32.63
CA LYS A 86 -18.16 -8.11 32.92
C LYS A 86 -18.31 -9.57 32.45
N LYS A 87 -19.23 -9.83 31.51
CA LYS A 87 -19.42 -11.11 30.83
C LYS A 87 -18.37 -11.35 29.74
N LEU A 88 -17.81 -10.28 29.21
CA LEU A 88 -16.71 -10.29 28.25
C LEU A 88 -15.51 -9.52 28.81
N GLN A 89 -14.37 -10.19 28.96
CA GLN A 89 -13.13 -9.56 29.40
C GLN A 89 -12.24 -9.26 28.19
N LEU A 90 -11.72 -8.04 28.12
CA LEU A 90 -10.82 -7.64 27.04
C LEU A 90 -9.39 -8.13 27.32
N PRO A 91 -8.60 -8.49 26.28
CA PRO A 91 -7.23 -8.95 26.47
C PRO A 91 -6.36 -7.89 27.14
N THR A 92 -5.45 -8.33 28.02
CA THR A 92 -4.54 -7.45 28.77
C THR A 92 -3.14 -7.37 28.16
N ASP A 93 -2.85 -8.23 27.17
CA ASP A 93 -1.61 -8.26 26.40
C ASP A 93 -1.85 -7.95 24.92
N ASN A 94 -0.79 -7.68 24.17
CA ASN A 94 -0.84 -7.31 22.75
C ASN A 94 -0.87 -8.50 21.79
N LYS A 95 -1.29 -9.69 22.26
CA LYS A 95 -1.35 -10.90 21.45
C LYS A 95 -2.47 -10.85 20.42
N ASP A 96 -2.29 -11.59 19.33
CA ASP A 96 -3.24 -11.75 18.21
C ASP A 96 -3.73 -10.45 17.55
N GLY A 97 -3.06 -9.36 17.88
CA GLY A 97 -3.34 -8.06 17.37
C GLY A 97 -4.35 -7.26 18.20
N TRP A 98 -4.33 -7.38 19.53
CA TRP A 98 -5.03 -6.47 20.42
C TRP A 98 -4.12 -5.33 20.93
N ASP A 99 -4.71 -4.19 21.29
CA ASP A 99 -4.02 -3.10 21.99
C ASP A 99 -4.72 -2.87 23.34
N PRO A 100 -4.15 -3.35 24.46
CA PRO A 100 -4.78 -3.20 25.78
C PRO A 100 -5.04 -1.76 26.21
N SER A 101 -4.39 -0.78 25.57
CA SER A 101 -4.58 0.63 25.90
C SER A 101 -5.97 1.16 25.55
N VAL A 102 -6.69 0.51 24.64
CA VAL A 102 -8.08 0.87 24.29
C VAL A 102 -9.13 0.28 25.25
N ASN A 103 -8.77 -0.67 26.14
CA ASN A 103 -9.72 -1.38 26.99
C ASN A 103 -10.61 -0.45 27.82
N LYS A 104 -9.99 0.51 28.51
CA LYS A 104 -10.73 1.47 29.35
C LYS A 104 -11.71 2.33 28.55
N GLN A 105 -11.36 2.66 27.31
CA GLN A 105 -12.23 3.46 26.44
C GLN A 105 -13.43 2.62 25.99
N ILE A 106 -13.23 1.35 25.66
CA ILE A 106 -14.32 0.43 25.30
C ILE A 106 -15.23 0.19 26.50
N GLU A 107 -14.65 -0.05 27.69
CA GLU A 107 -15.39 -0.21 28.94
C GLU A 107 -16.25 1.02 29.28
N GLY A 108 -15.73 2.23 29.03
CA GLY A 108 -16.44 3.49 29.23
C GLY A 108 -17.36 3.92 28.09
N LEU A 109 -17.25 3.33 26.89
CA LEU A 109 -17.89 3.84 25.67
C LEU A 109 -19.41 3.88 25.75
N LEU A 110 -20.00 2.87 26.39
CA LEU A 110 -21.44 2.79 26.57
C LEU A 110 -21.94 3.87 27.55
N GLY A 111 -21.18 4.09 28.64
CA GLY A 111 -21.54 4.98 29.74
C GLY A 111 -22.70 4.44 30.60
N ASP A 112 -23.01 5.18 31.67
CA ASP A 112 -24.18 4.91 32.49
C ASP A 112 -25.46 5.41 31.79
N LYS A 113 -26.60 4.74 32.02
CA LYS A 113 -27.89 5.09 31.39
C LYS A 113 -28.31 6.56 31.62
N ASN A 114 -27.86 7.16 32.71
CA ASN A 114 -28.15 8.53 33.11
C ASN A 114 -26.97 9.50 32.88
N SER A 115 -25.93 9.05 32.19
CA SER A 115 -24.76 9.88 31.87
C SER A 115 -25.18 11.14 31.12
N THR A 116 -24.59 12.28 31.49
CA THR A 116 -24.68 13.54 30.73
C THR A 116 -23.44 13.78 29.87
N ASP A 117 -22.44 12.88 29.97
CA ASP A 117 -21.20 12.99 29.22
C ASP A 117 -21.42 12.57 27.75
N THR A 118 -21.38 13.56 26.87
CA THR A 118 -21.52 13.38 25.42
C THR A 118 -20.38 12.58 24.77
N ALA A 119 -19.33 12.22 25.51
CA ALA A 119 -18.34 11.24 25.07
C ALA A 119 -18.87 9.79 25.11
N THR A 120 -19.96 9.53 25.86
CA THR A 120 -20.59 8.20 26.00
C THR A 120 -21.82 8.03 25.13
N LEU A 121 -22.16 6.79 24.76
CA LEU A 121 -23.36 6.48 23.96
C LEU A 121 -24.65 6.86 24.68
N TYR A 122 -24.80 6.52 25.96
CA TYR A 122 -25.98 6.93 26.72
C TYR A 122 -26.06 8.44 26.95
N GLY A 123 -24.92 9.13 27.10
CA GLY A 123 -24.91 10.60 27.17
C GLY A 123 -25.37 11.28 25.88
N LEU A 124 -24.96 10.78 24.73
CA LEU A 124 -25.46 11.23 23.43
C LEU A 124 -26.96 10.93 23.25
N ALA A 125 -27.40 9.74 23.66
CA ALA A 125 -28.82 9.37 23.61
C ALA A 125 -29.68 10.26 24.52
N ASN A 126 -29.20 10.57 25.73
CA ASN A 126 -29.85 11.50 26.65
C ASN A 126 -29.93 12.91 26.07
N LYS A 127 -28.84 13.40 25.46
CA LYS A 127 -28.84 14.69 24.76
C LYS A 127 -29.84 14.71 23.61
N SER A 128 -29.83 13.70 22.73
CA SER A 128 -30.77 13.60 21.61
C SER A 128 -32.23 13.56 22.07
N LEU A 129 -32.51 12.83 23.15
CA LEU A 129 -33.83 12.77 23.75
C LEU A 129 -34.27 14.14 24.28
N ASN A 130 -33.42 14.80 25.07
CA ASN A 130 -33.70 16.12 25.62
C ASN A 130 -33.85 17.16 24.52
N ASP A 131 -32.99 17.16 23.50
CA ASP A 131 -33.10 18.05 22.34
C ASP A 131 -34.43 17.85 21.60
N LEU A 132 -34.88 16.61 21.41
CA LEU A 132 -36.16 16.33 20.76
C LEU A 132 -37.34 16.78 21.63
N LYS A 133 -37.27 16.53 22.93
CA LYS A 133 -38.29 16.90 23.93
C LYS A 133 -38.41 18.42 24.07
N ASP A 134 -37.29 19.11 24.18
CA ASP A 134 -37.21 20.54 24.48
C ASP A 134 -37.40 21.43 23.25
N ASN A 135 -37.17 20.90 22.04
CA ASN A 135 -37.37 21.64 20.79
C ASN A 135 -38.70 21.30 20.10
N LYS A 136 -38.98 20.01 19.87
CA LYS A 136 -40.14 19.59 19.06
C LYS A 136 -41.41 19.40 19.88
N TYR A 137 -41.27 18.91 21.11
CA TYR A 137 -42.39 18.61 22.02
C TYR A 137 -42.43 19.55 23.23
N LYS A 138 -41.85 20.75 23.08
CA LYS A 138 -41.81 21.75 24.14
C LYS A 138 -43.22 22.06 24.63
N ASN A 139 -43.47 21.84 25.92
CA ASN A 139 -44.79 22.00 26.56
C ASN A 139 -45.89 21.06 26.03
N ASP A 140 -45.57 20.03 25.24
CA ASP A 140 -46.51 19.04 24.72
C ASP A 140 -46.20 17.63 25.28
N ALA A 141 -46.35 17.48 26.60
CA ALA A 141 -46.09 16.22 27.29
C ALA A 141 -46.99 15.07 26.79
N LYS A 142 -48.23 15.37 26.37
CA LYS A 142 -49.16 14.37 25.81
C LYS A 142 -48.72 13.93 24.41
N GLY A 143 -48.31 14.87 23.56
CA GLY A 143 -47.76 14.54 22.24
C GLY A 143 -46.42 13.82 22.31
N TRP A 144 -45.58 14.13 23.29
CA TRP A 144 -44.35 13.38 23.56
C TRP A 144 -44.62 11.93 23.94
N LEU A 145 -45.50 11.71 24.92
CA LEU A 145 -45.89 10.35 25.34
C LEU A 145 -46.51 9.57 24.18
N LYS A 146 -47.44 10.18 23.44
CA LYS A 146 -48.07 9.57 22.26
C LYS A 146 -47.04 9.22 21.18
N HIS A 147 -46.09 10.11 20.91
CA HIS A 147 -45.03 9.85 19.94
C HIS A 147 -44.18 8.64 20.34
N LEU A 148 -43.80 8.53 21.62
CA LEU A 148 -43.04 7.38 22.10
C LEU A 148 -43.86 6.08 22.08
N GLU A 149 -45.14 6.12 22.48
CA GLU A 149 -46.04 4.96 22.42
C GLU A 149 -46.23 4.45 21.00
N GLU A 150 -46.38 5.35 20.02
CA GLU A 150 -46.47 5.02 18.60
C GLU A 150 -45.14 4.46 18.06
N THR A 151 -44.01 4.95 18.58
CA THR A 151 -42.67 4.53 18.13
C THR A 151 -42.24 3.19 18.74
N PHE A 152 -42.69 2.86 19.96
CA PHE A 152 -42.30 1.67 20.72
C PHE A 152 -43.52 0.89 21.27
N PRO A 153 -44.36 0.31 20.39
CA PRO A 153 -45.62 -0.31 20.80
C PRO A 153 -45.46 -1.55 21.68
N GLY A 154 -44.28 -2.20 21.69
CA GLY A 154 -43.96 -3.36 22.53
C GLY A 154 -43.46 -3.04 23.94
N VAL A 155 -43.29 -1.76 24.28
CA VAL A 155 -42.76 -1.29 25.58
C VAL A 155 -43.91 -0.88 26.49
N LYS A 156 -43.73 -1.02 27.81
CA LYS A 156 -44.71 -0.54 28.79
C LYS A 156 -44.98 0.94 28.57
N LYS A 157 -46.27 1.31 28.55
CA LYS A 157 -46.76 2.67 28.26
C LYS A 157 -46.51 3.68 29.38
N ASN A 158 -45.45 3.53 30.17
CA ASN A 158 -45.02 4.55 31.11
C ASN A 158 -43.86 5.33 30.50
N LEU A 159 -43.77 6.60 30.89
CA LEU A 159 -42.82 7.53 30.28
C LEU A 159 -41.35 7.10 30.46
N ALA A 160 -41.01 6.53 31.61
CA ALA A 160 -39.63 6.13 31.92
C ALA A 160 -39.14 4.97 31.02
N ASP A 161 -39.95 3.92 30.87
CA ASP A 161 -39.63 2.76 30.02
C ASP A 161 -39.61 3.15 28.54
N LEU A 162 -40.50 4.05 28.11
CA LEU A 162 -40.54 4.59 26.75
C LEU A 162 -39.36 5.52 26.42
N GLU A 163 -38.97 6.40 27.35
CA GLU A 163 -37.77 7.23 27.21
C GLU A 163 -36.50 6.36 27.21
N ASN A 164 -36.48 5.27 27.99
CA ASN A 164 -35.41 4.28 27.95
C ASN A 164 -35.36 3.53 26.60
N ALA A 165 -36.51 3.16 26.04
CA ALA A 165 -36.62 2.56 24.72
C ALA A 165 -36.08 3.48 23.62
N TYR A 166 -36.35 4.79 23.71
CA TYR A 166 -35.76 5.79 22.80
C TYR A 166 -34.22 5.76 22.85
N LYS A 167 -33.64 5.76 24.06
CA LYS A 167 -32.17 5.73 24.23
C LYS A 167 -31.57 4.44 23.66
N SER A 168 -32.18 3.30 23.96
CA SER A 168 -31.77 1.99 23.43
C SER A 168 -31.87 1.95 21.90
N ASN A 169 -32.94 2.51 21.32
CA ASN A 169 -33.11 2.62 19.88
C ASN A 169 -32.06 3.53 19.23
N PHE A 170 -31.70 4.65 19.88
CA PHE A 170 -30.63 5.54 19.42
C PHE A 170 -29.30 4.78 19.32
N ILE A 171 -28.94 4.01 20.36
CA ILE A 171 -27.72 3.20 20.39
C ILE A 171 -27.71 2.16 19.25
N LEU A 172 -28.86 1.56 18.94
CA LEU A 172 -28.98 0.54 17.90
C LEU A 172 -29.04 1.11 16.46
N ASN A 173 -29.56 2.32 16.26
CA ASN A 173 -30.01 2.76 14.94
C ASN A 173 -29.57 4.16 14.51
N ASP A 174 -28.92 4.96 15.37
CA ASP A 174 -28.51 6.30 14.96
C ASP A 174 -27.47 6.23 13.83
N SER A 175 -27.70 7.02 12.77
CA SER A 175 -26.89 6.96 11.55
C SER A 175 -25.48 7.51 11.73
N SER A 176 -25.20 8.24 12.81
CA SER A 176 -23.91 8.89 13.07
C SER A 176 -23.28 8.47 14.39
N ASN A 177 -24.06 7.95 15.34
CA ASN A 177 -23.67 7.68 16.71
C ASN A 177 -24.12 6.31 17.24
N SER A 178 -24.52 5.36 16.38
CA SER A 178 -24.81 4.00 16.84
C SER A 178 -23.60 3.35 17.54
N ALA A 179 -23.87 2.27 18.27
CA ALA A 179 -22.85 1.43 18.89
C ALA A 179 -21.78 0.98 17.90
N PHE A 180 -22.17 0.58 16.68
CA PHE A 180 -21.22 0.21 15.64
C PHE A 180 -20.33 1.37 15.24
N ILE A 181 -20.89 2.54 14.97
CA ILE A 181 -20.11 3.69 14.48
C ILE A 181 -19.11 4.13 15.54
N LYS A 182 -19.52 4.19 16.82
CA LYS A 182 -18.63 4.55 17.92
C LYS A 182 -17.55 3.50 18.16
N LEU A 183 -17.90 2.22 18.21
CA LEU A 183 -16.94 1.14 18.40
C LEU A 183 -15.97 1.03 17.22
N LYS A 184 -16.46 1.19 15.98
CA LYS A 184 -15.64 1.26 14.77
C LYS A 184 -14.68 2.45 14.83
N ASN A 185 -15.16 3.66 15.13
CA ASN A 185 -14.31 4.85 15.20
C ASN A 185 -13.25 4.74 16.30
N LEU A 186 -13.51 3.96 17.34
CA LEU A 186 -12.55 3.66 18.40
C LEU A 186 -11.50 2.63 17.96
N LEU A 187 -11.92 1.56 17.28
CA LEU A 187 -11.05 0.44 16.91
C LEU A 187 -10.34 0.60 15.55
N MET A 188 -10.83 1.46 14.66
CA MET A 188 -10.47 1.51 13.23
C MET A 188 -10.11 2.94 12.76
N PHE A 189 -9.73 3.08 11.49
CA PHE A 189 -9.44 4.39 10.88
C PHE A 189 -10.70 5.24 10.72
N ASN A 190 -10.66 6.49 11.21
CA ASN A 190 -11.64 7.49 10.82
C ASN A 190 -11.35 7.95 9.38
N SER A 191 -12.37 8.32 8.61
CA SER A 191 -12.31 8.55 7.15
C SER A 191 -11.38 9.69 6.68
N THR A 192 -10.73 10.38 7.61
CA THR A 192 -9.74 11.42 7.37
C THR A 192 -8.39 10.97 7.94
N VAL A 193 -7.38 10.88 7.06
CA VAL A 193 -5.96 10.66 7.41
C VAL A 193 -5.51 11.48 8.62
N ALA A 194 -6.12 12.66 8.82
CA ALA A 194 -5.80 13.61 9.87
C ALA A 194 -6.11 13.19 11.32
N ASP A 195 -6.97 12.19 11.60
CA ASP A 195 -7.37 11.86 12.99
C ASP A 195 -6.93 10.46 13.44
N SER A 196 -6.28 9.68 12.57
CA SER A 196 -5.83 8.32 12.89
C SER A 196 -4.54 8.33 13.73
N MET A 197 -4.33 7.24 14.47
CA MET A 197 -3.46 7.14 15.64
C MET A 197 -1.96 7.46 15.44
N TRP A 198 -1.48 7.78 14.23
CA TRP A 198 -0.09 8.16 13.96
C TRP A 198 0.29 9.57 14.48
N GLN A 199 -0.69 10.45 14.74
CA GLN A 199 -0.43 11.73 15.43
C GLN A 199 -0.16 11.56 16.93
N LYS A 200 -0.42 10.36 17.49
CA LYS A 200 -0.44 10.08 18.93
C LYS A 200 0.78 9.22 19.25
N GLY A 201 1.64 9.72 20.13
CA GLY A 201 2.95 9.12 20.32
C GLY A 201 3.65 9.69 21.54
N ILE A 202 4.57 10.60 21.26
CA ILE A 202 5.38 11.29 22.25
C ILE A 202 5.05 12.78 22.14
N GLN A 203 4.76 13.40 23.28
CA GLN A 203 4.59 14.84 23.33
C GLN A 203 5.93 15.50 23.03
N THR A 204 5.91 16.48 22.12
CA THR A 204 7.11 17.21 21.73
C THR A 204 6.93 18.69 22.03
N THR A 205 8.05 19.37 22.28
CA THR A 205 8.12 20.83 22.40
C THR A 205 9.19 21.37 21.48
N ASN A 206 9.01 22.59 21.00
CA ASN A 206 10.04 23.30 20.24
C ASN A 206 11.30 23.45 21.09
N LEU A 207 12.44 23.18 20.47
CA LEU A 207 13.74 23.29 21.10
C LEU A 207 14.22 24.74 21.07
N ASP A 208 14.47 25.31 22.24
CA ASP A 208 15.20 26.57 22.42
C ASP A 208 16.49 26.30 23.20
N TRP A 209 17.62 26.30 22.48
CA TRP A 209 18.93 26.03 23.05
C TRP A 209 19.36 27.03 24.12
N LYS A 210 18.96 28.30 24.00
CA LYS A 210 19.35 29.33 24.98
C LYS A 210 18.66 29.07 26.32
N THR A 211 17.36 28.75 26.28
CA THR A 211 16.62 28.36 27.47
C THR A 211 17.12 27.03 28.04
N LEU A 212 17.38 26.03 27.19
CA LEU A 212 17.87 24.72 27.61
C LEU A 212 19.24 24.79 28.31
N THR A 213 20.21 25.49 27.72
CA THR A 213 21.58 25.63 28.27
C THR A 213 21.59 26.45 29.56
N SER A 214 20.77 27.50 29.67
CA SER A 214 20.58 28.26 30.90
C SER A 214 20.00 27.37 32.03
N ASN A 215 18.96 26.60 31.73
CA ASN A 215 18.35 25.68 32.70
C ASN A 215 19.33 24.59 33.16
N PHE A 216 20.13 24.04 32.23
CA PHE A 216 21.19 23.08 32.54
C PHE A 216 22.27 23.70 33.44
N ALA A 217 22.74 24.91 33.14
CA ALA A 217 23.74 25.59 33.97
C ALA A 217 23.23 25.86 35.39
N ASN A 218 21.96 26.23 35.53
CA ASN A 218 21.31 26.44 36.82
C ASN A 218 21.12 25.14 37.61
N ALA A 219 20.92 24.01 36.92
CA ALA A 219 20.83 22.69 37.56
C ALA A 219 22.19 22.21 38.10
N TYR A 220 23.31 22.61 37.49
CA TYR A 220 24.68 22.26 37.88
C TYR A 220 25.52 23.48 38.30
N PRO A 221 25.14 24.23 39.35
CA PRO A 221 25.81 25.47 39.71
C PRO A 221 27.23 25.22 40.23
N GLY A 222 28.16 26.12 39.91
CA GLY A 222 29.49 26.18 40.53
C GLY A 222 30.51 25.15 40.05
N LYS A 223 30.20 24.36 39.01
CA LYS A 223 31.14 23.40 38.39
C LYS A 223 32.12 24.15 37.48
N LYS A 224 33.39 24.19 37.87
CA LYS A 224 34.39 25.10 37.26
C LYS A 224 35.11 24.51 36.06
N ASN A 225 35.06 23.20 35.89
CA ASN A 225 35.68 22.51 34.75
C ASN A 225 34.81 21.35 34.25
N LEU A 226 35.14 20.85 33.06
CA LEU A 226 34.40 19.80 32.36
C LEU A 226 34.41 18.45 33.10
N ASP A 227 35.53 18.09 33.73
CA ASP A 227 35.67 16.80 34.43
C ASP A 227 34.81 16.73 35.69
N GLU A 228 34.78 17.82 36.46
CA GLU A 228 33.93 17.96 37.64
C GLU A 228 32.44 17.91 37.27
N LEU A 229 32.07 18.57 36.17
CA LEU A 229 30.70 18.56 35.65
C LEU A 229 30.29 17.17 35.16
N ALA A 230 31.13 16.50 34.36
CA ALA A 230 30.86 15.16 33.85
C ALA A 230 30.72 14.12 34.97
N THR A 231 31.55 14.23 36.01
CA THR A 231 31.48 13.37 37.21
C THR A 231 30.18 13.59 37.98
N ASP A 232 29.74 14.84 38.16
CA ASP A 232 28.48 15.16 38.86
C ASP A 232 27.26 14.64 38.09
N ILE A 233 27.27 14.75 36.75
CA ILE A 233 26.21 14.19 35.88
C ILE A 233 26.16 12.68 36.03
N LYS A 234 27.30 11.98 35.87
CA LYS A 234 27.35 10.51 36.01
C LYS A 234 26.87 10.06 37.39
N ASN A 235 27.29 10.74 38.46
CA ASN A 235 26.85 10.44 39.82
C ASN A 235 25.35 10.67 39.99
N THR A 236 24.80 11.74 39.41
CA THR A 236 23.36 12.04 39.43
C THR A 236 22.55 10.92 38.78
N PHE A 237 22.93 10.49 37.57
CA PHE A 237 22.25 9.39 36.87
C PHE A 237 22.44 8.03 37.56
N THR A 238 23.62 7.76 38.14
CA THR A 238 23.88 6.51 38.87
C THR A 238 23.05 6.41 40.15
N LYS A 239 22.83 7.54 40.84
CA LYS A 239 22.01 7.64 42.06
C LYS A 239 20.51 7.84 41.77
N ALA A 240 20.09 7.94 40.52
CA ALA A 240 18.69 8.06 40.15
C ALA A 240 17.91 6.79 40.54
N THR A 241 16.81 6.97 41.27
CA THR A 241 15.86 5.94 41.73
C THR A 241 14.46 6.30 41.23
N ASP A 242 13.47 5.43 41.43
CA ASP A 242 12.12 5.63 40.87
C ASP A 242 11.38 6.89 41.36
N LYS A 243 11.92 7.61 42.36
CA LYS A 243 11.32 8.83 42.93
C LYS A 243 11.91 10.15 42.43
N ASN A 244 13.07 10.16 41.77
CA ASN A 244 13.80 11.41 41.45
C ASN A 244 13.98 11.67 39.95
N TRP A 245 13.25 10.97 39.08
CA TRP A 245 13.39 11.13 37.64
C TRP A 245 13.02 12.52 37.07
N ASN A 246 12.22 13.29 37.82
CA ASN A 246 11.84 14.66 37.45
C ASN A 246 12.84 15.71 37.99
N ASP A 247 13.99 15.29 38.55
CA ASP A 247 15.05 16.20 38.96
C ASP A 247 15.55 17.02 37.76
N ALA A 248 15.64 18.34 37.94
CA ALA A 248 16.10 19.27 36.92
C ALA A 248 17.49 18.88 36.37
N LYS A 249 18.38 18.32 37.18
CA LYS A 249 19.70 17.82 36.75
C LYS A 249 19.62 16.68 35.74
N ILE A 250 18.64 15.78 35.91
CA ILE A 250 18.39 14.65 35.01
C ILE A 250 17.70 15.15 33.74
N VAL A 251 16.59 15.87 33.90
CA VAL A 251 15.75 16.33 32.79
C VAL A 251 16.53 17.23 31.82
N THR A 252 17.30 18.20 32.34
CA THR A 252 18.04 19.14 31.49
C THR A 252 19.16 18.48 30.69
N PHE A 253 19.88 17.51 31.27
CA PHE A 253 20.89 16.76 30.54
C PHE A 253 20.27 15.80 29.50
N THR A 254 19.18 15.10 29.85
CA THR A 254 18.44 14.26 28.88
C THR A 254 17.93 15.11 27.71
N ASN A 255 17.43 16.33 27.97
CA ASN A 255 17.00 17.25 26.92
C ASN A 255 18.16 17.74 26.04
N MET A 256 19.36 17.95 26.60
CA MET A 256 20.57 18.20 25.80
C MET A 256 20.89 17.03 24.87
N VAL A 257 20.85 15.79 25.38
CA VAL A 257 21.06 14.59 24.56
C VAL A 257 20.04 14.52 23.42
N ASN A 258 18.75 14.72 23.72
CA ASN A 258 17.69 14.73 22.71
C ASN A 258 17.84 15.88 21.70
N GLY A 259 18.27 17.06 22.13
CA GLY A 259 18.54 18.20 21.24
C GLY A 259 19.65 17.94 20.23
N LEU A 260 20.56 17.00 20.53
CA LEU A 260 21.64 16.57 19.63
C LEU A 260 21.27 15.35 18.75
N GLY A 261 20.02 14.89 18.79
CA GLY A 261 19.54 13.74 18.01
C GLY A 261 19.33 12.45 18.80
N GLY A 262 19.42 12.50 20.13
CA GLY A 262 19.19 11.35 21.01
C GLY A 262 20.36 10.35 21.01
N ILE A 263 20.15 9.19 21.62
CA ILE A 263 21.12 8.08 21.65
C ILE A 263 20.93 7.23 20.40
N SER A 264 21.77 7.43 19.39
CA SER A 264 21.78 6.59 18.21
C SER A 264 22.43 5.24 18.49
N ASN A 265 21.75 4.14 18.16
CA ASN A 265 22.37 2.81 18.06
C ASN A 265 23.14 2.73 16.74
N GLN A 266 24.27 3.43 16.63
CA GLN A 266 25.19 3.14 15.54
C GLN A 266 25.84 1.79 15.83
N ASN A 267 25.46 0.75 15.08
CA ASN A 267 26.30 -0.42 14.93
C ASN A 267 27.58 0.06 14.23
N SER A 268 28.61 0.39 15.00
CA SER A 268 29.97 0.43 14.51
C SER A 268 30.39 -1.01 14.24
N THR A 269 29.88 -1.62 13.16
CA THR A 269 30.54 -2.80 12.59
C THR A 269 31.95 -2.37 12.23
N GLY A 270 32.92 -2.98 12.91
CA GLY A 270 34.33 -2.61 12.88
C GLY A 270 34.85 -2.36 11.46
N GLY A 271 35.37 -1.16 11.27
CA GLY A 271 35.98 -0.70 10.04
C GLY A 271 36.14 0.82 10.13
N SER A 272 37.31 1.33 9.77
CA SER A 272 37.68 2.75 9.77
C SER A 272 36.90 3.61 8.74
N GLY A 273 35.60 3.35 8.56
CA GLY A 273 34.71 4.11 7.69
C GLY A 273 33.85 5.05 8.52
N THR A 274 34.00 6.36 8.31
CA THR A 274 33.12 7.40 8.85
C THR A 274 31.70 7.15 8.36
N ASN A 275 30.81 6.73 9.26
CA ASN A 275 29.39 6.57 8.94
C ASN A 275 28.76 7.96 8.90
N ASP A 276 28.62 8.53 7.70
CA ASP A 276 28.27 9.95 7.49
C ASP A 276 26.79 10.29 7.75
N ASN A 277 25.94 9.29 7.98
CA ASN A 277 24.49 9.48 8.15
C ASN A 277 24.08 9.43 9.64
N LEU A 278 23.65 10.59 10.16
CA LEU A 278 23.07 10.72 11.50
C LEU A 278 21.58 10.40 11.46
N THR A 279 21.11 9.44 12.27
CA THR A 279 19.67 9.20 12.48
C THR A 279 19.21 9.88 13.76
N ILE A 280 18.15 10.68 13.67
CA ILE A 280 17.57 11.37 14.84
C ILE A 280 16.62 10.41 15.57
N THR A 281 16.75 10.35 16.90
CA THR A 281 15.96 9.49 17.80
C THR A 281 15.52 10.25 19.05
N TYR A 282 14.63 9.65 19.84
CA TYR A 282 14.22 10.15 21.15
C TYR A 282 14.67 9.18 22.24
N SER A 283 15.19 9.74 23.34
CA SER A 283 15.72 9.00 24.48
C SER A 283 15.08 9.45 25.78
N SER A 284 14.64 8.49 26.58
CA SER A 284 14.16 8.73 27.95
C SER A 284 15.34 8.96 28.91
N SER A 285 15.05 9.46 30.11
CA SER A 285 16.07 9.60 31.16
C SER A 285 16.63 8.24 31.59
N LYS A 286 15.82 7.18 31.51
CA LYS A 286 16.27 5.80 31.74
C LYS A 286 17.23 5.32 30.65
N ASP A 287 16.98 5.66 29.39
CA ASP A 287 17.90 5.32 28.29
C ASP A 287 19.26 5.99 28.45
N VAL A 288 19.25 7.28 28.81
CA VAL A 288 20.48 8.04 29.12
C VAL A 288 21.23 7.42 30.29
N LYS A 289 20.53 7.04 31.36
CA LYS A 289 21.13 6.31 32.49
C LYS A 289 21.79 5.01 32.01
N ASN A 290 21.09 4.22 31.21
CA ASN A 290 21.59 2.94 30.69
C ASN A 290 22.82 3.13 29.82
N LYS A 291 22.87 4.18 28.99
CA LYS A 291 24.06 4.49 28.18
C LYS A 291 25.26 4.90 29.05
N ILE A 292 25.03 5.71 30.09
CA ILE A 292 26.08 6.11 31.04
C ILE A 292 26.63 4.91 31.82
N ILE A 293 25.76 3.98 32.25
CA ILE A 293 26.14 2.81 33.07
C ILE A 293 26.70 1.67 32.21
N GLY A 294 26.15 1.42 31.02
CA GLY A 294 26.54 0.34 30.11
C GLY A 294 27.90 0.55 29.44
N SER A 295 28.46 1.75 29.49
CA SER A 295 29.80 2.08 28.96
C SER A 295 30.95 1.63 29.88
N ASN A 296 30.75 0.52 30.63
CA ASN A 296 31.68 0.00 31.64
C ASN A 296 32.39 -1.31 31.22
N GLY A 297 32.30 -1.73 29.95
CA GLY A 297 32.98 -2.94 29.46
C GLY A 297 33.54 -2.77 28.05
N ASP A 298 34.85 -2.51 27.94
CA ASP A 298 35.81 -3.24 27.08
C ASP A 298 37.16 -2.51 27.00
N ASN A 299 38.23 -3.30 27.13
CA ASN A 299 39.64 -2.90 27.25
C ASN A 299 40.29 -2.32 25.98
N ASN A 300 39.53 -1.67 25.09
CA ASN A 300 40.08 -1.06 23.88
C ASN A 300 39.45 0.33 23.59
N GLY A 301 40.00 1.36 24.23
CA GLY A 301 40.14 2.71 23.66
C GLY A 301 38.90 3.61 23.49
N THR A 302 37.66 3.14 23.63
CA THR A 302 36.46 3.98 23.50
C THR A 302 35.66 4.12 24.82
N GLY A 303 36.05 5.12 25.61
CA GLY A 303 35.19 5.98 26.43
C GLY A 303 34.32 5.36 27.54
N ASN A 304 34.78 5.49 28.80
CA ASN A 304 33.94 5.38 30.00
C ASN A 304 32.71 6.32 29.94
N GLY A 305 31.66 6.08 30.74
CA GLY A 305 30.43 6.91 30.73
C GLY A 305 30.65 8.43 30.93
N GLU A 306 31.74 8.83 31.60
CA GLU A 306 32.18 10.24 31.68
C GLU A 306 32.68 10.77 30.34
N GLY A 307 33.45 9.99 29.58
CA GLY A 307 33.91 10.34 28.23
C GLY A 307 32.75 10.66 27.29
N TRP A 308 31.68 9.86 27.32
CA TRP A 308 30.47 10.12 26.55
C TRP A 308 29.76 11.40 26.98
N ILE A 309 29.65 11.67 28.29
CA ILE A 309 29.08 12.92 28.80
C ILE A 309 29.92 14.12 28.32
N LYS A 310 31.25 14.04 28.41
CA LYS A 310 32.15 15.10 27.93
C LYS A 310 31.98 15.34 26.44
N GLU A 311 31.80 14.28 25.65
CA GLU A 311 31.53 14.40 24.22
C GLU A 311 30.24 15.18 23.94
N ILE A 312 29.13 14.83 24.61
CA ILE A 312 27.85 15.53 24.49
C ILE A 312 27.98 17.02 24.85
N LEU A 313 28.64 17.33 25.97
CA LEU A 313 28.82 18.71 26.42
C LEU A 313 29.66 19.54 25.44
N ASN A 314 30.72 18.96 24.86
CA ASN A 314 31.54 19.62 23.84
C ASN A 314 30.80 19.82 22.50
N ARG A 315 29.84 18.96 22.16
CA ARG A 315 28.97 19.14 20.99
C ARG A 315 28.02 20.33 21.15
N VAL A 316 27.61 20.66 22.38
CA VAL A 316 26.74 21.83 22.64
C VAL A 316 27.55 23.13 22.74
N SER A 317 28.70 23.12 23.42
CA SER A 317 29.52 24.31 23.64
C SER A 317 31.00 24.03 23.40
N ALA A 318 31.61 24.77 22.48
CA ALA A 318 33.07 24.70 22.25
C ALA A 318 33.89 25.11 23.49
N ASN A 319 33.27 25.83 24.43
CA ASN A 319 33.87 26.29 25.67
C ASN A 319 33.56 25.39 26.88
N ALA A 320 33.02 24.18 26.68
CA ALA A 320 32.58 23.29 27.77
C ALA A 320 33.66 22.99 28.83
N GLN A 321 34.94 23.20 28.51
CA GLN A 321 36.07 23.21 29.45
C GLN A 321 35.85 24.12 30.67
N LYS A 322 35.07 25.20 30.56
CA LYS A 322 34.72 26.11 31.68
C LYS A 322 33.59 25.57 32.59
N GLY A 323 33.22 24.30 32.48
CA GLY A 323 32.15 23.70 33.28
C GLY A 323 30.79 24.35 33.04
N SER A 324 29.98 24.56 34.08
CA SER A 324 28.62 25.09 33.92
C SER A 324 28.56 26.55 33.48
N ILE A 325 29.63 27.32 33.64
CA ILE A 325 29.73 28.72 33.16
C ILE A 325 29.58 28.76 31.64
N ALA A 326 30.17 27.79 30.93
CA ALA A 326 30.12 27.70 29.47
C ALA A 326 28.70 27.61 28.90
N PHE A 327 27.75 27.08 29.68
CA PHE A 327 26.36 26.90 29.29
C PHE A 327 25.48 28.08 29.72
N LYS A 328 25.86 28.78 30.79
CA LYS A 328 25.20 30.03 31.20
C LYS A 328 25.48 31.16 30.22
N GLU A 329 26.70 31.22 29.69
CA GLU A 329 27.15 32.19 28.70
C GLU A 329 27.04 31.62 27.27
N TRP A 330 26.18 30.62 27.07
CA TRP A 330 26.10 29.92 25.80
C TRP A 330 25.69 30.87 24.67
N ASN A 331 26.49 30.83 23.61
CA ASN A 331 26.16 31.34 22.30
C ASN A 331 26.25 30.18 21.30
N VAL A 332 25.62 30.34 20.14
CA VAL A 332 25.66 29.36 19.06
C VAL A 332 27.12 28.99 18.77
N SER A 333 27.47 27.72 18.97
CA SER A 333 28.82 27.21 18.78
C SER A 333 28.97 26.70 17.35
N TYR A 334 29.68 27.44 16.51
CA TYR A 334 30.07 26.99 15.17
C TYR A 334 31.14 25.89 15.28
N ASN A 335 30.70 24.66 15.53
CA ASN A 335 31.56 23.52 15.86
C ASN A 335 31.41 22.33 14.91
N TYR A 336 30.80 22.54 13.74
CA TYR A 336 30.80 21.57 12.65
C TYR A 336 32.15 21.55 11.94
N ASP A 337 33.19 21.15 12.66
CA ASP A 337 34.49 20.89 12.06
C ASP A 337 34.33 19.73 11.07
N SER A 338 34.79 19.95 9.83
CA SER A 338 34.85 18.99 8.73
C SER A 338 35.44 17.62 9.10
N GLN A 339 36.16 17.55 10.22
CA GLN A 339 36.79 16.34 10.75
C GLN A 339 35.97 15.60 11.84
N LYS A 340 34.93 16.20 12.45
CA LYS A 340 34.23 15.64 13.63
C LYS A 340 32.69 15.62 13.57
N GLY A 341 32.05 16.38 12.67
CA GLY A 341 30.60 16.33 12.43
C GLY A 341 30.18 15.30 11.36
N PRO A 342 28.88 14.92 11.26
CA PRO A 342 28.41 14.02 10.20
C PRO A 342 28.53 14.71 8.83
N LYS A 343 29.48 14.29 7.98
CA LYS A 343 29.93 15.09 6.83
C LYS A 343 28.82 15.46 5.84
N ASN A 344 27.82 14.58 5.69
CA ASN A 344 26.81 14.65 4.65
C ASN A 344 25.42 15.04 5.16
N PHE A 345 25.18 15.08 6.48
CA PHE A 345 23.86 15.38 7.05
C PHE A 345 23.32 16.75 6.62
N ILE A 346 22.02 16.79 6.31
CA ILE A 346 21.27 18.02 6.07
C ILE A 346 20.10 18.11 7.04
N ASN A 347 19.74 19.31 7.46
CA ASN A 347 18.57 19.53 8.29
C ASN A 347 17.27 19.54 7.45
N TYR A 348 16.13 19.67 8.11
CA TYR A 348 14.81 19.73 7.49
C TYR A 348 14.62 20.94 6.53
N ASN A 349 15.49 21.96 6.59
CA ASN A 349 15.52 23.08 5.65
C ASN A 349 16.39 22.81 4.42
N ASN A 350 16.88 21.58 4.23
CA ASN A 350 17.83 21.21 3.19
C ASN A 350 19.15 22.02 3.25
N GLN A 351 19.61 22.31 4.48
CA GLN A 351 20.84 23.04 4.74
C GLN A 351 21.81 22.18 5.53
N LYS A 352 23.10 22.29 5.21
CA LYS A 352 24.15 21.71 6.03
C LYS A 352 24.25 22.51 7.33
N PRO A 353 24.01 21.91 8.50
CA PRO A 353 24.08 22.64 9.76
C PRO A 353 25.50 23.12 10.04
N SER A 354 25.61 24.32 10.62
CA SER A 354 26.88 24.92 11.04
C SER A 354 27.28 24.56 12.47
N SER A 355 26.36 23.93 13.21
CA SER A 355 26.52 23.49 14.60
C SER A 355 25.71 22.23 14.88
N TRP A 356 26.11 21.44 15.88
CA TRP A 356 25.31 20.30 16.33
C TRP A 356 23.93 20.70 16.90
N THR A 357 23.78 21.96 17.30
CA THR A 357 22.54 22.53 17.85
C THR A 357 21.49 22.85 16.76
N GLU A 358 21.82 22.74 15.48
CA GLU A 358 20.89 22.98 14.36
C GLU A 358 20.22 21.70 13.81
N ILE A 359 20.47 20.55 14.43
CA ILE A 359 20.05 19.23 13.93
C ILE A 359 18.57 18.95 14.24
N VAL A 360 18.13 19.28 15.46
CA VAL A 360 16.80 18.92 15.98
C VAL A 360 15.97 20.18 16.21
N LYS A 361 14.72 20.16 15.73
CA LYS A 361 13.75 21.25 15.93
C LYS A 361 12.87 21.05 17.16
N GLU A 362 12.50 19.80 17.44
CA GLU A 362 11.57 19.42 18.50
C GLU A 362 12.17 18.30 19.35
N ILE A 363 12.09 18.44 20.68
CA ILE A 363 12.52 17.40 21.64
C ILE A 363 11.30 16.81 22.37
N PRO A 364 11.40 15.56 22.86
CA PRO A 364 10.31 14.95 23.59
C PRO A 364 10.17 15.57 24.99
N LEU A 365 8.94 15.62 25.50
CA LEU A 365 8.67 15.89 26.91
C LEU A 365 8.99 14.63 27.73
N LEU A 366 9.45 14.82 28.97
CA LEU A 366 9.84 13.75 29.88
C LEU A 366 8.90 13.75 31.10
N GLU A 367 8.51 12.57 31.55
CA GLU A 367 7.66 12.40 32.73
C GLU A 367 8.06 11.11 33.47
N ASN A 368 8.42 11.23 34.75
CA ASN A 368 8.76 10.10 35.62
C ASN A 368 9.86 9.18 35.05
N GLY A 369 10.78 9.76 34.27
CA GLY A 369 11.95 9.08 33.73
C GLY A 369 11.72 8.46 32.36
N ASP A 370 10.48 8.45 31.89
CA ASP A 370 10.06 7.98 30.59
C ASP A 370 9.71 9.16 29.66
N LEU A 371 9.45 8.86 28.39
CA LEU A 371 8.93 9.83 27.43
C LEU A 371 7.46 10.11 27.77
N LYS A 372 7.09 11.39 27.83
CA LYS A 372 5.72 11.80 28.08
C LYS A 372 4.87 11.52 26.85
N ILE A 373 3.76 10.84 27.11
CA ILE A 373 2.86 10.32 26.09
C ILE A 373 1.60 11.19 26.04
N ASP A 374 0.99 11.32 24.86
CA ASP A 374 -0.28 12.02 24.73
C ASP A 374 -1.41 11.31 25.52
N PRO A 375 -2.31 12.06 26.20
CA PRO A 375 -3.32 11.48 27.08
C PRO A 375 -4.40 10.61 26.38
N ILE A 376 -4.34 10.46 25.06
CA ILE A 376 -5.27 9.65 24.25
C ILE A 376 -4.46 8.49 23.63
N LYS A 377 -4.82 7.24 23.97
CA LYS A 377 -3.91 6.07 24.00
C LYS A 377 -4.08 5.06 22.85
N GLY A 378 -2.95 4.52 22.37
CA GLY A 378 -2.73 3.48 21.34
C GLY A 378 -1.21 3.17 21.23
N GLU A 379 -0.78 2.06 20.62
CA GLU A 379 0.65 1.78 20.32
C GLU A 379 1.29 2.90 19.47
N TYR A 380 2.40 3.48 19.95
CA TYR A 380 2.96 4.75 19.45
C TYR A 380 3.43 4.72 17.99
N GLY A 381 2.97 5.69 17.19
CA GLY A 381 3.54 5.95 15.86
C GLY A 381 3.44 4.78 14.87
N ALA A 382 2.61 3.79 15.17
CA ALA A 382 2.40 2.59 14.38
C ALA A 382 0.89 2.34 14.23
N ILE A 383 0.53 1.61 13.18
CA ILE A 383 -0.83 1.09 13.03
C ILE A 383 -1.15 0.21 14.24
N SER A 384 -2.25 0.52 14.92
CA SER A 384 -2.72 -0.30 16.03
C SER A 384 -3.03 -1.70 15.54
N ASN A 385 -2.96 -2.68 16.42
CA ASN A 385 -3.14 -4.04 15.94
C ASN A 385 -4.57 -4.35 15.42
N SER A 386 -5.61 -3.67 15.95
CA SER A 386 -6.98 -3.76 15.42
C SER A 386 -7.09 -3.15 14.02
N GLN A 387 -6.40 -2.03 13.79
CA GLN A 387 -6.28 -1.42 12.46
C GLN A 387 -5.49 -2.30 11.49
N LYS A 388 -4.42 -2.95 11.95
CA LYS A 388 -3.65 -3.94 11.19
C LYS A 388 -4.54 -5.11 10.77
N TYR A 389 -5.42 -5.60 11.64
CA TYR A 389 -6.38 -6.63 11.27
C TYR A 389 -7.26 -6.21 10.08
N ALA A 390 -7.80 -4.99 10.10
CA ALA A 390 -8.63 -4.48 9.01
C ALA A 390 -7.84 -4.31 7.70
N ILE A 391 -6.61 -3.81 7.78
CA ILE A 391 -5.68 -3.73 6.65
C ILE A 391 -5.42 -5.12 6.07
N ASN A 392 -5.02 -6.08 6.91
CA ASN A 392 -4.75 -7.45 6.49
C ASN A 392 -5.97 -8.07 5.78
N ASN A 393 -7.17 -7.83 6.30
CA ASN A 393 -8.40 -8.33 5.69
C ASN A 393 -8.65 -7.69 4.32
N TYR A 394 -8.49 -6.36 4.22
CA TYR A 394 -8.61 -5.63 2.95
C TYR A 394 -7.58 -6.09 1.92
N PHE A 395 -6.31 -6.26 2.29
CA PHE A 395 -5.27 -6.78 1.39
C PHE A 395 -5.61 -8.17 0.86
N ASN A 396 -6.09 -9.06 1.73
CA ASN A 396 -6.49 -10.41 1.34
C ASN A 396 -7.68 -10.42 0.38
N SER A 397 -8.69 -9.55 0.59
CA SER A 397 -9.91 -9.52 -0.21
C SER A 397 -9.80 -8.71 -1.49
N GLU A 398 -9.15 -7.54 -1.45
CA GLU A 398 -9.11 -6.58 -2.54
C GLU A 398 -7.81 -6.62 -3.35
N LYS A 399 -6.74 -7.23 -2.81
CA LYS A 399 -5.44 -7.43 -3.46
C LYS A 399 -4.92 -6.15 -4.14
N PRO A 400 -4.75 -5.03 -3.40
CA PRO A 400 -4.50 -3.72 -3.99
C PRO A 400 -3.15 -3.65 -4.71
N VAL A 401 -3.14 -3.07 -5.91
CA VAL A 401 -1.94 -2.84 -6.75
C VAL A 401 -1.85 -1.38 -7.15
N ILE A 402 -0.66 -0.78 -7.04
CA ILE A 402 -0.37 0.53 -7.62
C ILE A 402 0.50 0.38 -8.87
N PHE A 403 0.26 1.23 -9.86
CA PHE A 403 0.99 1.20 -11.12
C PHE A 403 1.00 2.58 -11.78
N SER A 404 2.01 2.81 -12.61
CA SER A 404 2.16 3.99 -13.48
C SER A 404 2.00 3.55 -14.93
N ASP A 405 1.19 4.27 -15.71
CA ASP A 405 0.78 3.84 -17.04
C ASP A 405 0.98 4.94 -18.09
N LEU A 406 1.73 4.61 -19.14
CA LEU A 406 1.94 5.46 -20.30
C LEU A 406 1.18 4.87 -21.48
N VAL A 407 0.27 5.63 -22.06
CA VAL A 407 -0.54 5.20 -23.22
C VAL A 407 -0.09 5.94 -24.46
N PHE A 408 0.41 5.22 -25.45
CA PHE A 408 0.55 5.77 -26.80
C PHE A 408 -0.79 5.71 -27.50
N LYS A 409 -1.37 6.88 -27.73
CA LYS A 409 -2.66 7.03 -28.39
C LYS A 409 -2.59 6.41 -29.77
N PHE A 410 -3.70 5.94 -30.27
CA PHE A 410 -3.81 5.53 -31.67
C PHE A 410 -3.90 6.75 -32.60
N ALA A 411 -3.36 6.62 -33.81
CA ALA A 411 -3.30 7.67 -34.82
C ALA A 411 -4.67 7.96 -35.42
N ASN A 412 -5.48 6.90 -35.57
CA ASN A 412 -6.70 6.93 -36.37
C ASN A 412 -7.96 6.56 -35.56
N SER A 413 -7.86 6.12 -34.30
CA SER A 413 -9.04 5.69 -33.53
C SER A 413 -9.71 6.87 -32.83
N LYS A 414 -10.97 7.13 -33.19
CA LYS A 414 -11.83 8.08 -32.48
C LYS A 414 -12.73 7.39 -31.44
N THR A 415 -12.76 6.04 -31.36
CA THR A 415 -13.60 5.30 -30.39
C THR A 415 -13.04 3.94 -29.94
N SER A 416 -13.43 3.48 -28.73
CA SER A 416 -13.18 2.12 -28.21
C SER A 416 -13.76 0.99 -29.07
N SER A 417 -14.75 1.30 -29.92
CA SER A 417 -15.39 0.32 -30.81
C SER A 417 -14.48 -0.17 -31.94
N ASP A 418 -13.41 0.56 -32.25
CA ASP A 418 -12.50 0.22 -33.35
C ASP A 418 -11.48 -0.84 -32.93
N ILE A 419 -11.04 -0.80 -31.67
CA ILE A 419 -10.19 -1.83 -31.05
C ILE A 419 -10.91 -3.15 -30.86
N GLU A 420 -12.22 -3.10 -30.57
CA GLU A 420 -13.04 -4.31 -30.53
C GLU A 420 -13.18 -5.01 -31.90
N LYS A 421 -12.86 -4.31 -33.01
CA LYS A 421 -12.94 -4.83 -34.38
C LYS A 421 -11.59 -5.30 -34.92
N ASN A 422 -10.53 -4.52 -34.73
CA ASN A 422 -9.22 -4.76 -35.36
C ASN A 422 -8.08 -4.11 -34.56
N LEU A 423 -7.09 -4.93 -34.19
CA LEU A 423 -5.91 -4.60 -33.39
C LEU A 423 -4.62 -4.71 -34.21
N SER A 424 -4.54 -3.92 -35.27
CA SER A 424 -3.39 -3.86 -36.18
C SER A 424 -2.51 -2.64 -35.94
N LEU A 425 -1.28 -2.68 -36.46
CA LEU A 425 -0.32 -1.58 -36.41
C LEU A 425 -0.85 -0.32 -37.13
N LYS A 426 -1.81 -0.48 -38.05
CA LYS A 426 -2.55 0.60 -38.71
C LYS A 426 -3.24 1.54 -37.72
N ALA A 427 -3.57 1.07 -36.52
CA ALA A 427 -4.15 1.92 -35.49
C ALA A 427 -3.14 2.92 -34.92
N LEU A 428 -1.83 2.62 -34.94
CA LEU A 428 -0.78 3.46 -34.37
C LEU A 428 0.00 4.26 -35.43
N ILE A 429 0.01 3.81 -36.69
CA ILE A 429 0.69 4.50 -37.79
C ILE A 429 -0.27 5.46 -38.52
N PRO A 430 0.07 6.75 -38.64
CA PRO A 430 -0.66 7.68 -39.51
C PRO A 430 -0.65 7.21 -40.98
N THR A 431 -1.82 7.09 -41.61
CA THR A 431 -1.96 6.65 -43.01
C THR A 431 -2.66 7.67 -43.91
N GLU A 432 -3.25 8.73 -43.33
CA GLU A 432 -4.09 9.70 -44.05
C GLU A 432 -3.29 10.80 -44.76
N SER A 433 -2.01 10.99 -44.39
CA SER A 433 -1.10 11.99 -44.97
C SER A 433 -0.30 11.48 -46.16
N SER A 434 0.29 12.37 -46.96
CA SER A 434 1.17 12.01 -48.08
C SER A 434 2.46 12.84 -48.13
N GLY A 435 3.51 12.28 -48.75
CA GLY A 435 4.78 12.96 -49.00
C GLY A 435 5.49 13.46 -47.73
N GLN A 436 5.87 14.74 -47.73
CA GLN A 436 6.60 15.35 -46.63
C GLN A 436 5.76 15.46 -45.34
N ASP A 437 4.45 15.67 -45.44
CA ASP A 437 3.54 15.73 -44.28
C ASP A 437 3.50 14.38 -43.54
N LEU A 438 3.41 13.28 -44.30
CA LEU A 438 3.48 11.93 -43.73
C LEU A 438 4.83 11.67 -43.07
N THR A 439 5.93 12.06 -43.72
CA THR A 439 7.28 11.90 -43.20
C THR A 439 7.45 12.59 -41.85
N THR A 440 7.02 13.85 -41.73
CA THR A 440 7.09 14.62 -40.49
C THR A 440 6.25 13.97 -39.39
N LYS A 441 4.99 13.59 -39.67
CA LYS A 441 4.12 12.94 -38.68
C LYS A 441 4.65 11.60 -38.20
N LEU A 442 5.26 10.81 -39.08
CA LEU A 442 5.89 9.54 -38.71
C LEU A 442 7.08 9.77 -37.79
N ILE A 443 7.98 10.69 -38.17
CA ILE A 443 9.17 11.01 -37.37
C ILE A 443 8.76 11.53 -35.99
N GLU A 444 7.92 12.57 -35.94
CA GLU A 444 7.47 13.17 -34.68
C GLU A 444 6.81 12.14 -33.77
N ARG A 445 5.93 11.28 -34.29
CA ARG A 445 5.23 10.29 -33.48
C ARG A 445 6.16 9.20 -32.93
N PHE A 446 7.09 8.70 -33.75
CA PHE A 446 7.88 7.52 -33.39
C PHE A 446 9.16 7.84 -32.61
N GLN A 447 9.63 9.09 -32.61
CA GLN A 447 10.78 9.52 -31.79
C GLN A 447 10.57 9.27 -30.29
N GLY A 448 9.39 9.63 -29.75
CA GLY A 448 9.08 9.36 -28.35
C GLY A 448 8.89 7.89 -28.03
N ILE A 449 8.21 7.15 -28.90
CA ILE A 449 8.01 5.71 -28.73
C ILE A 449 9.36 4.98 -28.69
N GLN A 450 10.29 5.36 -29.56
CA GLN A 450 11.65 4.86 -29.54
C GLN A 450 12.33 5.14 -28.19
N ALA A 451 12.33 6.40 -27.75
CA ALA A 451 12.95 6.80 -26.49
C ALA A 451 12.43 5.94 -25.32
N ILE A 452 11.11 5.74 -25.24
CA ILE A 452 10.49 4.93 -24.19
C ILE A 452 10.92 3.46 -24.26
N LEU A 453 10.70 2.79 -25.40
CA LEU A 453 10.92 1.35 -25.53
C LEU A 453 12.40 0.97 -25.50
N GLN A 454 13.27 1.82 -26.04
CA GLN A 454 14.71 1.57 -26.09
C GLN A 454 15.40 1.96 -24.79
N THR A 455 15.01 3.10 -24.19
CA THR A 455 15.76 3.70 -23.09
C THR A 455 15.02 3.68 -21.76
N TYR A 456 13.83 4.26 -21.68
CA TYR A 456 13.17 4.44 -20.37
C TYR A 456 12.82 3.12 -19.71
N VAL A 457 12.52 2.10 -20.52
CA VAL A 457 12.19 0.75 -20.06
C VAL A 457 13.45 -0.08 -19.72
N ALA A 458 14.66 0.38 -20.08
CA ALA A 458 15.90 -0.35 -19.80
C ALA A 458 16.18 -0.53 -18.30
N ASP A 459 17.03 -1.50 -17.96
CA ASP A 459 17.38 -1.81 -16.56
C ASP A 459 18.46 -0.88 -16.00
N ASP A 460 18.22 -0.37 -14.79
CA ASP A 460 19.12 0.54 -14.07
C ASP A 460 20.25 -0.17 -13.34
N SER A 461 20.17 -1.50 -13.20
CA SER A 461 21.15 -2.31 -12.47
C SER A 461 22.58 -2.27 -13.04
N LYS A 462 22.76 -1.73 -14.25
CA LYS A 462 24.06 -1.51 -14.90
C LYS A 462 24.75 -0.21 -14.47
N GLU A 463 24.07 0.69 -13.77
CA GLU A 463 24.58 2.03 -13.38
C GLU A 463 24.71 2.21 -11.86
N LYS A 464 25.22 1.18 -11.15
CA LYS A 464 25.21 1.03 -9.68
C LYS A 464 25.83 2.16 -8.84
N GLU A 465 26.41 3.18 -9.45
CA GLU A 465 27.11 4.26 -8.75
C GLU A 465 26.22 5.45 -8.36
N THR A 466 24.97 5.52 -8.86
CA THR A 466 24.13 6.70 -8.63
C THR A 466 23.02 6.43 -7.62
N TYR A 467 22.94 7.21 -6.54
CA TYR A 467 21.82 7.16 -5.61
C TYR A 467 20.66 8.01 -6.12
N THR A 468 19.54 7.37 -6.43
CA THR A 468 18.34 8.01 -7.01
C THR A 468 17.13 7.94 -6.08
N ALA A 469 17.34 7.51 -4.83
CA ALA A 469 16.29 7.21 -3.87
C ALA A 469 15.21 6.28 -4.45
N GLY A 470 15.63 5.19 -5.12
CA GLY A 470 14.73 4.19 -5.71
C GLY A 470 14.10 4.56 -7.06
N LEU A 471 14.35 5.76 -7.58
CA LEU A 471 13.78 6.22 -8.86
C LEU A 471 14.45 5.48 -10.01
N SER A 472 13.65 4.92 -10.90
CA SER A 472 14.11 4.31 -12.16
C SER A 472 14.01 5.28 -13.33
N ARG A 473 14.67 4.98 -14.46
CA ARG A 473 14.50 5.76 -15.70
C ARG A 473 13.04 5.97 -16.05
N PHE A 474 12.23 4.91 -16.02
CA PHE A 474 10.80 4.98 -16.35
C PHE A 474 10.04 5.94 -15.44
N ASP A 475 10.42 6.02 -14.17
CA ASP A 475 9.74 6.90 -13.21
C ASP A 475 9.95 8.38 -13.54
N THR A 476 11.02 8.75 -14.25
CA THR A 476 11.29 10.15 -14.67
C THR A 476 10.20 10.72 -15.59
N ILE A 477 9.37 9.86 -16.20
CA ILE A 477 8.21 10.28 -17.01
C ILE A 477 7.11 10.83 -16.10
N PHE A 478 6.92 10.21 -14.94
CA PHE A 478 5.80 10.48 -14.05
C PHE A 478 6.20 11.39 -12.88
N ARG A 479 7.48 11.41 -12.53
CA ARG A 479 8.05 11.87 -11.25
C ARG A 479 9.44 12.46 -11.46
N GLY A 480 9.92 13.24 -10.50
CA GLY A 480 11.21 13.93 -10.60
C GLY A 480 11.10 15.34 -11.19
N GLU A 481 12.23 16.03 -11.36
CA GLU A 481 12.26 17.44 -11.77
C GLU A 481 11.67 17.66 -13.17
N GLU A 482 11.98 16.77 -14.11
CA GLU A 482 11.66 16.98 -15.52
C GLU A 482 10.36 16.33 -15.98
N SER A 483 9.68 15.52 -15.13
CA SER A 483 8.41 14.80 -15.35
C SER A 483 7.76 14.93 -16.74
N LYS A 484 8.47 14.47 -17.78
CA LYS A 484 8.12 14.59 -19.20
C LYS A 484 8.87 13.51 -19.96
N ILE A 485 8.41 13.23 -21.17
CA ILE A 485 9.12 12.35 -22.09
C ILE A 485 10.11 13.20 -22.86
N LYS A 486 11.40 12.87 -22.76
CA LYS A 486 12.43 13.42 -23.62
C LYS A 486 12.80 12.41 -24.70
N ALA A 487 13.08 12.91 -25.90
CA ALA A 487 13.53 12.09 -27.01
C ALA A 487 14.65 12.80 -27.77
N ASN A 488 15.48 12.02 -28.47
CA ASN A 488 16.42 12.59 -29.41
C ASN A 488 15.68 13.10 -30.67
N THR A 489 15.41 14.39 -30.71
CA THR A 489 14.78 15.08 -31.85
C THR A 489 15.81 15.60 -32.85
N SER A 490 17.11 15.57 -32.51
CA SER A 490 18.18 16.10 -33.34
C SER A 490 18.56 15.11 -34.45
N THR A 491 18.99 15.63 -35.61
CA THR A 491 19.52 14.81 -36.72
C THR A 491 20.84 14.11 -36.37
N ASN A 492 21.45 14.45 -35.25
CA ASN A 492 22.63 13.78 -34.75
C ASN A 492 22.16 12.63 -33.84
N SER A 493 22.63 11.42 -34.12
CA SER A 493 22.40 10.19 -33.34
C SER A 493 23.07 10.21 -31.95
N SER A 494 23.04 11.37 -31.27
CA SER A 494 23.51 11.53 -29.90
C SER A 494 22.75 10.59 -28.97
N ILE A 495 23.48 9.61 -28.46
CA ILE A 495 23.04 8.73 -27.37
C ILE A 495 23.09 9.42 -26.00
N ASP A 496 23.61 10.66 -25.94
CA ASP A 496 23.70 11.45 -24.72
C ASP A 496 22.36 12.14 -24.43
N TYR A 497 21.73 11.71 -23.33
CA TYR A 497 20.39 12.12 -22.91
C TYR A 497 20.30 13.60 -22.55
N LYS A 498 21.40 14.24 -22.16
CA LYS A 498 21.44 15.68 -21.85
C LYS A 498 21.07 16.57 -23.04
N ASN A 499 21.24 16.03 -24.25
CA ASN A 499 20.94 16.70 -25.50
C ASN A 499 19.52 16.42 -26.00
N TRP A 500 18.74 15.61 -25.28
CA TRP A 500 17.37 15.28 -25.65
C TRP A 500 16.42 16.40 -25.24
N THR A 501 15.36 16.56 -26.02
CA THR A 501 14.36 17.62 -25.80
C THR A 501 13.01 17.03 -25.43
N ASP A 502 12.17 17.82 -24.78
CA ASP A 502 10.79 17.46 -24.49
C ASP A 502 10.06 17.03 -25.77
N TRP A 503 9.54 15.82 -25.75
CA TRP A 503 8.76 15.24 -26.84
C TRP A 503 7.27 15.45 -26.58
N ASP A 504 6.53 15.75 -27.64
CA ASP A 504 5.07 15.83 -27.62
C ASP A 504 4.49 16.65 -26.45
N THR A 505 4.96 17.88 -26.28
CA THR A 505 4.56 18.75 -25.14
C THR A 505 3.05 19.06 -25.09
N LYS A 506 2.33 18.81 -26.18
CA LYS A 506 0.87 18.97 -26.28
C LYS A 506 0.11 17.69 -25.92
N ASN A 507 0.81 16.57 -25.72
CA ASN A 507 0.26 15.23 -25.50
C ASN A 507 -0.65 14.79 -26.65
N ASP A 508 -0.29 15.11 -27.89
CA ASP A 508 -1.04 14.74 -29.10
C ASP A 508 -0.90 13.24 -29.41
N TYR A 509 0.25 12.65 -29.08
CA TYR A 509 0.62 11.26 -29.38
C TYR A 509 0.55 10.32 -28.18
N HIS A 510 0.53 10.85 -26.95
CA HIS A 510 0.51 10.03 -25.74
C HIS A 510 -0.41 10.58 -24.63
N LYS A 511 -0.60 9.76 -23.60
CA LYS A 511 -1.29 10.09 -22.36
C LYS A 511 -0.49 9.51 -21.20
N ILE A 512 -0.09 10.37 -20.27
CA ILE A 512 0.57 9.95 -19.02
C ILE A 512 -0.53 9.78 -17.97
N ASN A 513 -0.86 8.53 -17.66
CA ASN A 513 -1.70 8.21 -16.52
C ASN A 513 -0.78 8.03 -15.30
N ALA A 514 -0.44 9.13 -14.63
CA ALA A 514 0.13 9.10 -13.30
C ALA A 514 -0.97 8.61 -12.33
N SER A 515 -1.24 7.32 -12.37
CA SER A 515 -2.33 6.68 -11.64
C SER A 515 -2.00 6.68 -10.16
N GLY A 516 -2.36 7.77 -9.48
CA GLY A 516 -2.39 7.85 -8.02
C GLY A 516 -3.50 7.00 -7.40
N LYS A 517 -4.13 6.07 -8.11
CA LYS A 517 -5.24 5.24 -7.61
C LYS A 517 -4.81 3.78 -7.51
N LEU A 518 -5.37 3.09 -6.52
CA LEU A 518 -5.15 1.67 -6.31
C LEU A 518 -6.06 0.85 -7.22
N LEU A 519 -5.50 -0.08 -7.98
CA LEU A 519 -6.24 -1.15 -8.64
C LEU A 519 -6.61 -2.20 -7.60
N THR A 520 -7.90 -2.56 -7.50
CA THR A 520 -8.37 -3.67 -6.65
C THR A 520 -9.17 -4.68 -7.46
N LEU A 521 -9.47 -5.84 -6.87
CA LEU A 521 -10.32 -6.84 -7.50
C LEU A 521 -11.71 -6.28 -7.83
N SER A 522 -12.30 -5.52 -6.89
CA SER A 522 -13.66 -4.99 -7.02
C SER A 522 -13.78 -3.77 -7.92
N ASP A 523 -12.67 -3.07 -8.18
CA ASP A 523 -12.61 -1.87 -9.02
C ASP A 523 -13.30 -2.06 -10.38
N SER A 524 -13.89 -1.01 -10.92
CA SER A 524 -14.49 -1.00 -12.27
C SER A 524 -14.07 0.22 -13.08
N THR A 525 -13.15 1.02 -12.57
CA THR A 525 -12.67 2.23 -13.23
C THR A 525 -11.62 1.94 -14.31
N TYR A 526 -10.87 0.85 -14.17
CA TYR A 526 -9.94 0.35 -15.17
C TYR A 526 -10.59 -0.72 -16.04
N SER A 527 -10.08 -0.86 -17.27
CA SER A 527 -10.51 -1.91 -18.19
C SER A 527 -10.16 -3.31 -17.67
N ASP A 528 -10.89 -4.30 -18.16
CA ASP A 528 -10.61 -5.71 -17.88
C ASP A 528 -9.22 -6.11 -18.42
N THR A 529 -8.81 -5.56 -19.58
CA THR A 529 -7.48 -5.77 -20.18
C THR A 529 -6.36 -5.36 -19.22
N VAL A 530 -6.39 -4.12 -18.69
CA VAL A 530 -5.41 -3.60 -17.73
C VAL A 530 -5.41 -4.47 -16.48
N LYS A 531 -6.59 -4.68 -15.90
CA LYS A 531 -6.74 -5.39 -14.62
C LYS A 531 -6.19 -6.80 -14.70
N PHE A 532 -6.66 -7.61 -15.65
CA PHE A 532 -6.28 -9.00 -15.72
C PHE A 532 -4.82 -9.17 -16.14
N SER A 533 -4.27 -8.29 -16.99
CA SER A 533 -2.85 -8.31 -17.35
C SER A 533 -1.93 -8.10 -16.15
N ILE A 534 -2.23 -7.11 -15.30
CA ILE A 534 -1.46 -6.82 -14.09
C ILE A 534 -1.51 -7.99 -13.11
N TYR A 535 -2.71 -8.49 -12.78
CA TYR A 535 -2.85 -9.60 -11.83
C TYR A 535 -2.23 -10.90 -12.34
N ASP A 536 -2.36 -11.19 -13.63
CA ASP A 536 -1.77 -12.37 -14.23
C ASP A 536 -0.23 -12.29 -14.26
N PHE A 537 0.33 -11.13 -14.60
CA PHE A 537 1.78 -10.90 -14.54
C PHE A 537 2.34 -11.12 -13.14
N LEU A 538 1.66 -10.58 -12.12
CA LEU A 538 2.09 -10.72 -10.73
C LEU A 538 2.03 -12.18 -10.24
N THR A 539 1.01 -12.93 -10.66
CA THR A 539 0.65 -14.20 -9.97
C THR A 539 0.92 -15.46 -10.79
N SER A 540 0.92 -15.37 -12.12
CA SER A 540 0.89 -16.56 -12.99
C SER A 540 2.01 -16.62 -14.03
N ASN A 541 2.69 -15.51 -14.36
CA ASN A 541 3.54 -15.47 -15.55
C ASN A 541 4.94 -14.87 -15.34
N ASN A 542 5.82 -15.66 -14.72
CA ASN A 542 7.21 -15.24 -14.48
C ASN A 542 8.25 -15.95 -15.38
N LYS A 543 7.83 -16.53 -16.51
CA LYS A 543 8.75 -17.23 -17.43
C LYS A 543 9.44 -16.26 -18.39
N LYS A 544 10.66 -16.63 -18.83
CA LYS A 544 11.48 -15.89 -19.80
C LYS A 544 10.84 -15.77 -21.19
N GLU A 545 9.89 -16.63 -21.54
CA GLU A 545 9.36 -16.74 -22.91
C GLU A 545 8.41 -15.58 -23.29
N ASN A 546 7.77 -14.94 -22.30
CA ASN A 546 6.90 -13.78 -22.52
C ASN A 546 7.64 -12.43 -22.39
N SER A 547 8.96 -12.37 -22.64
CA SER A 547 9.72 -11.11 -22.66
C SER A 547 9.89 -10.57 -24.06
N TRP A 548 9.80 -9.25 -24.22
CA TRP A 548 10.18 -8.53 -25.42
C TRP A 548 11.31 -7.56 -25.09
N THR A 549 12.26 -7.41 -26.01
CA THR A 549 13.38 -6.48 -25.87
C THR A 549 13.57 -5.73 -27.17
N TRP A 550 13.91 -4.45 -27.07
CA TRP A 550 14.27 -3.62 -28.21
C TRP A 550 15.40 -4.26 -29.02
N LYS A 551 15.22 -4.37 -30.34
CA LYS A 551 16.25 -4.83 -31.26
C LYS A 551 16.98 -3.62 -31.84
N GLU A 552 18.28 -3.57 -31.61
CA GLU A 552 19.17 -2.55 -32.19
C GLU A 552 19.31 -2.72 -33.70
N GLU A 553 19.59 -1.63 -34.42
CA GLU A 553 19.69 -1.61 -35.89
C GLU A 553 20.67 -2.69 -36.42
N THR A 554 21.80 -2.87 -35.75
CA THR A 554 22.81 -3.87 -36.09
C THR A 554 22.29 -5.30 -36.03
N SER A 555 21.27 -5.56 -35.22
CA SER A 555 20.68 -6.89 -34.99
C SER A 555 19.53 -7.22 -35.94
N VAL A 556 19.03 -6.22 -36.67
CA VAL A 556 17.91 -6.36 -37.65
C VAL A 556 18.33 -5.94 -39.05
N ASN A 557 19.65 -5.89 -39.30
CA ASN A 557 20.22 -5.51 -40.58
C ASN A 557 19.68 -6.45 -41.69
N GLY A 558 19.20 -5.88 -42.80
CA GLY A 558 18.48 -6.60 -43.85
C GLY A 558 16.94 -6.64 -43.68
N ASN A 559 16.42 -6.68 -42.45
CA ASN A 559 14.97 -6.60 -42.20
C ASN A 559 14.40 -5.19 -42.39
N LEU A 560 15.25 -4.17 -42.27
CA LEU A 560 14.89 -2.78 -42.52
C LEU A 560 14.93 -2.41 -44.00
N GLU A 561 15.47 -3.27 -44.89
CA GLU A 561 15.45 -3.01 -46.34
C GLU A 561 14.01 -2.96 -46.87
N SER A 562 13.77 -2.17 -47.92
CA SER A 562 12.43 -1.87 -48.45
C SER A 562 11.50 -3.08 -48.56
N GLN A 563 11.96 -4.20 -49.16
CA GLN A 563 11.11 -5.39 -49.33
C GLN A 563 10.71 -6.02 -47.98
N ASN A 564 11.67 -6.23 -47.09
CA ASN A 564 11.42 -6.87 -45.80
C ASN A 564 10.66 -5.96 -44.83
N PHE A 565 10.91 -4.65 -44.87
CA PHE A 565 10.18 -3.68 -44.08
C PHE A 565 8.72 -3.59 -44.51
N LYS A 566 8.46 -3.53 -45.81
CA LYS A 566 7.08 -3.59 -46.34
C LYS A 566 6.37 -4.86 -45.94
N LYS A 567 7.07 -6.01 -45.99
CA LYS A 567 6.53 -7.27 -45.49
C LYS A 567 6.16 -7.16 -44.00
N ALA A 568 7.03 -6.60 -43.16
CA ALA A 568 6.73 -6.40 -41.74
C ALA A 568 5.52 -5.49 -41.50
N LEU A 569 5.33 -4.43 -42.32
CA LEU A 569 4.16 -3.56 -42.26
C LEU A 569 2.87 -4.29 -42.65
N MET A 570 2.91 -5.08 -43.73
CA MET A 570 1.78 -5.89 -44.17
C MET A 570 1.43 -6.98 -43.16
N ASP A 571 2.44 -7.67 -42.62
CA ASP A 571 2.27 -8.60 -41.50
C ASP A 571 1.75 -7.89 -40.24
N GLY A 572 1.88 -6.56 -40.15
CA GLY A 572 1.33 -5.70 -39.11
C GLY A 572 -0.10 -5.22 -39.39
N GLY A 573 -0.71 -5.62 -40.52
CA GLY A 573 -2.11 -5.36 -40.86
C GLY A 573 -2.34 -4.15 -41.77
N LEU A 574 -1.29 -3.64 -42.42
CA LEU A 574 -1.41 -2.58 -43.43
C LEU A 574 -1.64 -3.20 -44.81
N SER A 575 -2.41 -2.50 -45.65
CA SER A 575 -2.51 -2.85 -47.08
C SER A 575 -1.18 -2.60 -47.79
N ASN A 576 -0.99 -3.25 -48.95
CA ASN A 576 0.19 -3.04 -49.79
C ASN A 576 0.39 -1.55 -50.14
N ASP A 577 -0.70 -0.83 -50.42
CA ASP A 577 -0.64 0.61 -50.76
C ASP A 577 -0.23 1.47 -49.57
N GLU A 578 -0.75 1.18 -48.36
CA GLU A 578 -0.34 1.87 -47.13
C GLU A 578 1.12 1.58 -46.80
N ALA A 579 1.54 0.31 -46.91
CA ALA A 579 2.92 -0.09 -46.68
C ALA A 579 3.89 0.59 -47.64
N ASN A 580 3.55 0.69 -48.94
CA ASN A 580 4.35 1.42 -49.92
C ASN A 580 4.42 2.92 -49.61
N LYS A 581 3.31 3.55 -49.20
CA LYS A 581 3.30 4.98 -48.83
C LYS A 581 4.24 5.26 -47.66
N ILE A 582 4.22 4.42 -46.63
CA ILE A 582 5.07 4.57 -45.45
C ILE A 582 6.54 4.31 -45.82
N ASP A 583 6.83 3.20 -46.51
CA ASP A 583 8.17 2.85 -46.96
C ASP A 583 8.83 3.98 -47.76
N SER A 584 8.09 4.60 -48.67
CA SER A 584 8.57 5.75 -49.46
C SER A 584 8.75 7.03 -48.65
N ALA A 585 7.90 7.29 -47.64
CA ALA A 585 8.02 8.49 -46.81
C ALA A 585 9.30 8.46 -45.94
N ILE A 586 9.57 7.29 -45.35
CA ILE A 586 10.75 7.03 -44.50
C ILE A 586 11.72 6.06 -45.20
N GLU A 587 12.03 6.35 -46.46
CA GLU A 587 13.01 5.59 -47.24
C GLU A 587 14.36 5.56 -46.51
N GLN A 588 14.98 4.37 -46.47
CA GLN A 588 16.22 4.16 -45.76
C GLN A 588 17.34 5.00 -46.38
N THR A 589 18.05 5.77 -45.55
CA THR A 589 19.14 6.63 -46.04
C THR A 589 20.43 5.84 -46.19
N LYS A 590 21.29 6.24 -47.14
CA LYS A 590 22.59 5.57 -47.39
C LYS A 590 23.52 5.59 -46.18
N GLU A 591 23.36 6.58 -45.30
CA GLU A 591 24.21 6.76 -44.11
C GLU A 591 23.67 6.06 -42.85
N LYS A 592 22.45 5.49 -42.89
CA LYS A 592 21.82 4.72 -41.79
C LYS A 592 21.85 5.43 -40.43
N LYS A 593 21.67 6.76 -40.42
CA LYS A 593 21.80 7.60 -39.21
C LYS A 593 20.80 8.75 -39.16
N GLY A 594 19.84 8.80 -40.09
CA GLY A 594 18.84 9.87 -40.14
C GLY A 594 17.61 9.59 -39.28
N SER A 595 16.83 10.63 -38.98
CA SER A 595 15.53 10.51 -38.28
C SER A 595 14.53 9.59 -38.99
N LYS A 596 14.64 9.44 -40.32
CA LYS A 596 13.88 8.46 -41.12
C LYS A 596 14.24 7.01 -40.76
N ASP A 597 15.53 6.70 -40.64
CA ASP A 597 16.01 5.35 -40.29
C ASP A 597 15.58 4.98 -38.87
N ALA A 598 15.61 5.94 -37.94
CA ALA A 598 15.14 5.79 -36.57
C ALA A 598 13.62 5.50 -36.51
N ALA A 599 12.81 6.27 -37.24
CA ALA A 599 11.37 6.01 -37.35
C ALA A 599 11.08 4.61 -37.94
N ARG A 600 11.85 4.22 -38.96
CA ARG A 600 11.76 2.91 -39.60
C ARG A 600 12.09 1.76 -38.65
N LEU A 601 13.19 1.86 -37.90
CA LEU A 601 13.57 0.90 -36.86
C LEU A 601 12.50 0.78 -35.77
N THR A 602 11.91 1.91 -35.37
CA THR A 602 10.86 1.95 -34.35
C THR A 602 9.59 1.26 -34.82
N ILE A 603 9.15 1.55 -36.04
CA ILE A 603 7.99 0.91 -36.64
C ILE A 603 8.20 -0.60 -36.78
N TYR A 604 9.40 -1.04 -37.17
CA TYR A 604 9.74 -2.46 -37.22
C TYR A 604 9.65 -3.12 -35.83
N ASN A 605 10.26 -2.53 -34.81
CA ASN A 605 10.19 -3.03 -33.43
C ASN A 605 8.75 -3.07 -32.90
N LEU A 606 7.92 -2.07 -33.23
CA LEU A 606 6.51 -2.05 -32.89
C LEU A 606 5.71 -3.14 -33.61
N ALA A 607 6.01 -3.42 -34.88
CA ALA A 607 5.40 -4.54 -35.59
C ALA A 607 5.68 -5.84 -34.83
N GLU A 608 6.93 -6.11 -34.45
CA GLU A 608 7.31 -7.29 -33.65
C GLU A 608 6.64 -7.34 -32.27
N LEU A 609 6.50 -6.18 -31.61
CA LEU A 609 5.79 -6.06 -30.34
C LEU A 609 4.30 -6.41 -30.52
N PHE A 610 3.64 -5.85 -31.54
CA PHE A 610 2.24 -6.14 -31.86
C PHE A 610 2.04 -7.59 -32.26
N LYS A 611 2.97 -8.21 -33.00
CA LYS A 611 2.95 -9.65 -33.27
C LYS A 611 2.93 -10.45 -31.96
N LYS A 612 3.77 -10.08 -31.00
CA LYS A 612 3.84 -10.77 -29.70
C LYS A 612 2.59 -10.56 -28.83
N ILE A 613 1.96 -9.38 -28.87
CA ILE A 613 0.76 -9.10 -28.06
C ILE A 613 -0.51 -9.66 -28.74
N ASN A 614 -0.61 -9.57 -30.07
CA ASN A 614 -1.87 -9.72 -30.79
C ASN A 614 -1.96 -10.93 -31.72
N GLN A 615 -0.84 -11.50 -32.17
CA GLN A 615 -0.87 -12.55 -33.18
C GLN A 615 -0.84 -13.94 -32.57
N LYS A 616 -1.82 -14.73 -32.99
CA LYS A 616 -1.92 -16.17 -32.72
C LYS A 616 -0.89 -16.91 -33.56
N ASN A 617 -0.24 -17.91 -32.97
CA ASN A 617 0.51 -18.89 -33.74
C ASN A 617 -0.46 -19.65 -34.66
N ASN A 618 -0.35 -19.44 -35.97
CA ASN A 618 -1.01 -20.26 -36.98
C ASN A 618 -0.22 -21.55 -37.19
N GLY A 619 -0.15 -22.38 -36.14
CA GLY A 619 0.10 -23.81 -36.27
C GLY A 619 -1.16 -24.45 -36.85
N SER A 620 -1.50 -24.07 -38.08
CA SER A 620 -2.64 -24.62 -38.80
C SER A 620 -2.30 -26.05 -39.21
N SER A 621 -3.07 -26.96 -38.64
CA SER A 621 -3.53 -28.18 -39.30
C SER A 621 -3.94 -27.87 -40.75
N SER A 622 -2.99 -27.98 -41.68
CA SER A 622 -3.29 -28.22 -43.08
C SER A 622 -3.61 -29.70 -43.22
N SER A 623 -4.89 -30.01 -43.10
CA SER A 623 -5.45 -31.26 -43.57
C SER A 623 -5.21 -31.36 -45.07
N THR A 624 -4.12 -32.01 -45.47
CA THR A 624 -3.98 -32.58 -46.81
C THR A 624 -3.96 -34.08 -46.68
N SER A 625 -5.04 -34.67 -47.18
CA SER A 625 -5.29 -36.09 -47.36
C SER A 625 -4.16 -36.79 -48.12
N SER A 626 -3.53 -37.80 -47.50
CA SER A 626 -3.17 -39.06 -48.18
C SER A 626 -2.80 -40.18 -47.17
N SER A 627 -3.62 -41.21 -47.21
CA SER A 627 -3.40 -42.64 -46.91
C SER A 627 -2.12 -43.14 -46.22
N SER A 628 -2.33 -43.74 -45.05
CA SER A 628 -1.82 -45.04 -44.56
C SER A 628 -0.35 -45.44 -44.79
N SER A 629 0.41 -45.55 -43.70
CA SER A 629 0.91 -46.85 -43.21
C SER A 629 1.68 -46.69 -41.89
N SER A 630 1.51 -47.71 -41.06
CA SER A 630 2.12 -47.95 -39.75
C SER A 630 3.65 -48.05 -39.79
N SER A 631 4.35 -47.49 -38.81
CA SER A 631 5.23 -48.25 -37.90
C SER A 631 6.06 -47.33 -36.99
N SER A 632 6.26 -47.82 -35.77
CA SER A 632 7.14 -47.36 -34.72
C SER A 632 8.61 -47.22 -35.14
N SER A 633 9.30 -46.18 -34.68
CA SER A 633 10.55 -46.31 -33.91
C SER A 633 11.19 -44.96 -33.59
N SER A 634 11.78 -44.95 -32.41
CA SER A 634 12.69 -43.96 -31.83
C SER A 634 13.93 -43.67 -32.69
N SER A 635 14.34 -42.41 -32.83
CA SER A 635 15.65 -41.90 -32.37
C SER A 635 15.94 -40.47 -32.84
N SER A 636 16.55 -39.73 -31.91
CA SER A 636 17.32 -38.48 -31.99
C SER A 636 17.68 -37.88 -33.36
N SER A 637 17.51 -36.55 -33.48
CA SER A 637 18.64 -35.65 -33.79
C SER A 637 18.28 -34.19 -33.54
N SER A 638 19.06 -33.57 -32.66
CA SER A 638 19.24 -32.14 -32.51
C SER A 638 19.58 -31.45 -33.83
N THR A 639 18.83 -30.41 -34.20
CA THR A 639 19.33 -29.27 -34.99
C THR A 639 18.34 -28.11 -34.93
N GLY A 640 18.80 -26.93 -34.49
CA GLY A 640 18.17 -25.65 -34.83
C GLY A 640 17.25 -25.00 -33.79
N LEU A 641 17.71 -24.80 -32.54
CA LEU A 641 17.10 -23.78 -31.66
C LEU A 641 17.51 -22.38 -32.15
N THR A 642 16.85 -21.88 -33.20
CA THR A 642 16.68 -20.44 -33.35
C THR A 642 15.47 -20.05 -32.52
N SER A 643 15.74 -19.38 -31.39
CA SER A 643 14.77 -18.68 -30.55
C SER A 643 13.63 -18.07 -31.37
N GLU A 644 12.43 -18.65 -31.26
CA GLU A 644 11.17 -18.10 -31.78
C GLU A 644 10.84 -16.78 -31.04
N ASN A 645 11.53 -15.70 -31.39
CA ASN A 645 11.05 -14.34 -31.10
C ASN A 645 10.01 -14.02 -32.17
N GLY A 646 8.73 -14.29 -31.92
CA GLY A 646 7.69 -13.85 -32.86
C GLY A 646 6.25 -14.27 -32.59
N GLU A 647 5.99 -15.36 -31.86
CA GLU A 647 4.62 -15.90 -31.78
C GLU A 647 4.13 -16.12 -30.35
N ASN A 648 2.95 -15.57 -30.05
CA ASN A 648 2.25 -15.83 -28.79
C ASN A 648 1.57 -17.20 -28.85
N LYS A 649 2.00 -18.13 -27.99
CA LYS A 649 1.44 -19.49 -27.88
C LYS A 649 0.10 -19.53 -27.13
N ASN A 650 -0.79 -18.57 -27.42
CA ASN A 650 -2.16 -18.47 -26.87
C ASN A 650 -2.27 -18.30 -25.35
N LEU A 651 -1.34 -17.62 -24.67
CA LEU A 651 -1.40 -17.55 -23.19
C LEU A 651 -1.64 -16.15 -22.62
N ASN A 652 -1.13 -15.06 -23.19
CA ASN A 652 -1.16 -13.77 -22.50
C ASN A 652 -1.46 -12.62 -23.46
N ILE A 653 -2.35 -11.71 -23.09
CA ILE A 653 -2.68 -10.48 -23.83
C ILE A 653 -1.70 -9.32 -23.57
N TYR A 654 -0.55 -9.64 -22.98
CA TYR A 654 0.50 -8.69 -22.62
C TYR A 654 1.87 -9.36 -22.77
N THR A 655 2.91 -8.55 -22.93
CA THR A 655 4.32 -8.98 -22.89
C THR A 655 5.08 -8.25 -21.80
N VAL A 656 6.13 -8.86 -21.27
CA VAL A 656 7.03 -8.24 -20.30
C VAL A 656 8.11 -7.46 -21.04
N LEU A 657 8.27 -6.17 -20.75
CA LEU A 657 9.34 -5.36 -21.33
C LEU A 657 10.56 -5.27 -20.41
N ASN A 658 10.34 -5.17 -19.09
CA ASN A 658 11.41 -5.21 -18.10
C ASN A 658 10.95 -5.97 -16.86
N LYS A 659 11.54 -7.16 -16.68
CA LYS A 659 11.21 -8.05 -15.55
C LYS A 659 11.79 -7.57 -14.21
N ASN A 660 12.85 -6.77 -14.20
CA ASN A 660 13.46 -6.29 -12.96
C ASN A 660 12.68 -5.10 -12.39
N GLU A 661 12.17 -4.23 -13.26
CA GLU A 661 11.36 -3.06 -12.89
C GLU A 661 9.85 -3.33 -12.88
N GLY A 662 9.39 -4.50 -13.35
CA GLY A 662 7.97 -4.84 -13.38
C GLY A 662 7.17 -4.11 -14.47
N ILE A 663 7.78 -3.91 -15.64
CA ILE A 663 7.20 -3.19 -16.78
C ILE A 663 6.63 -4.17 -17.80
N ILE A 664 5.36 -4.02 -18.14
CA ILE A 664 4.63 -4.81 -19.14
C ILE A 664 4.04 -3.90 -20.23
N ALA A 665 3.72 -4.49 -21.37
CA ALA A 665 2.98 -3.84 -22.45
C ALA A 665 1.79 -4.67 -22.90
N PHE A 666 0.68 -3.99 -23.17
CA PHE A 666 -0.56 -4.56 -23.71
C PHE A 666 -1.30 -3.48 -24.50
N ILE A 667 -2.34 -3.86 -25.22
CA ILE A 667 -3.11 -2.92 -26.04
C ILE A 667 -4.56 -2.93 -25.56
N ASP A 668 -5.13 -1.74 -25.41
CA ASP A 668 -6.49 -1.54 -24.94
C ASP A 668 -7.18 -0.38 -25.69
N GLY A 669 -8.45 -0.11 -25.36
CA GLY A 669 -9.37 0.84 -26.01
C GLY A 669 -8.83 2.25 -26.29
N ASP A 670 -7.82 2.73 -25.58
CA ASP A 670 -7.22 4.06 -25.73
C ASP A 670 -5.78 4.06 -26.26
N GLY A 671 -5.15 2.89 -26.46
CA GLY A 671 -3.87 2.81 -27.14
C GLY A 671 -2.97 1.61 -26.79
N LEU A 672 -1.68 1.76 -27.08
CA LEU A 672 -0.62 0.86 -26.59
C LEU A 672 -0.20 1.32 -25.19
N HIS A 673 -0.40 0.46 -24.19
CA HIS A 673 -0.06 0.73 -22.80
C HIS A 673 1.34 0.19 -22.50
N ILE A 674 2.13 1.02 -21.82
CA ILE A 674 3.39 0.67 -21.18
C ILE A 674 3.19 0.92 -19.70
N THR A 675 3.01 -0.16 -18.94
CA THR A 675 2.63 -0.10 -17.53
C THR A 675 3.73 -0.62 -16.65
N LYS A 676 4.13 0.17 -15.64
CA LYS A 676 5.04 -0.25 -14.57
C LYS A 676 4.26 -0.50 -13.28
N ILE A 677 4.49 -1.65 -12.66
CA ILE A 677 3.98 -1.90 -11.30
C ILE A 677 4.90 -1.21 -10.30
N ASP A 678 4.35 -0.20 -9.64
CA ASP A 678 5.03 0.56 -8.60
C ASP A 678 5.25 -0.33 -7.37
N GLY A 679 6.45 -0.29 -6.79
CA GLY A 679 6.82 -1.19 -5.70
C GLY A 679 7.17 -2.63 -6.12
N TYR A 680 7.22 -2.95 -7.42
CA TYR A 680 7.56 -4.30 -7.90
C TYR A 680 8.90 -4.83 -7.37
N LYS A 681 9.89 -3.94 -7.14
CA LYS A 681 11.16 -4.30 -6.50
C LYS A 681 10.98 -4.93 -5.13
N LEU A 682 10.01 -4.46 -4.34
CA LEU A 682 9.67 -5.03 -3.03
C LEU A 682 8.99 -6.39 -3.15
N ILE A 683 8.25 -6.61 -4.24
CA ILE A 683 7.59 -7.89 -4.55
C ILE A 683 8.61 -8.93 -5.03
N ASN A 684 9.64 -8.50 -5.78
CA ASN A 684 10.59 -9.36 -6.46
C ASN A 684 11.98 -9.41 -5.79
N ASN A 685 12.12 -8.87 -4.56
CA ASN A 685 13.41 -8.76 -3.89
C ASN A 685 13.95 -10.15 -3.50
N LYS A 686 15.15 -10.48 -4.00
CA LYS A 686 15.84 -11.75 -3.71
C LYS A 686 16.76 -11.67 -2.48
N SER A 687 17.01 -10.48 -1.94
CA SER A 687 18.19 -10.22 -1.10
C SER A 687 17.91 -10.03 0.39
N ASN A 688 16.65 -10.05 0.84
CA ASN A 688 16.31 -9.86 2.26
C ASN A 688 16.08 -11.18 3.01
N ASN A 689 17.08 -12.07 2.99
CA ASN A 689 17.24 -13.21 3.90
C ASN A 689 17.63 -12.76 5.32
N GLY A 690 17.02 -11.69 5.82
CA GLY A 690 17.07 -11.32 7.23
C GLY A 690 15.89 -11.98 7.91
N THR A 691 16.13 -13.12 8.56
CA THR A 691 15.24 -13.73 9.54
C THR A 691 14.85 -12.64 10.53
N LEU A 692 13.63 -12.12 10.43
CA LEU A 692 13.07 -11.31 11.50
C LEU A 692 12.82 -12.32 12.63
N SER A 693 13.75 -12.39 13.58
CA SER A 693 13.65 -13.23 14.77
C SER A 693 12.31 -12.94 15.43
N THR A 694 11.35 -13.86 15.32
CA THR A 694 10.00 -13.77 15.89
C THR A 694 9.99 -13.95 17.42
N THR A 695 11.09 -13.60 18.07
CA THR A 695 11.31 -13.64 19.52
C THR A 695 11.90 -12.31 19.96
N GLY A 696 11.15 -11.23 19.73
CA GLY A 696 11.46 -9.91 20.29
C GLY A 696 10.94 -9.81 21.72
N ASN A 697 11.84 -9.68 22.69
CA ASN A 697 11.50 -9.29 24.06
C ASN A 697 10.67 -7.99 24.04
N GLU A 698 9.73 -7.81 24.98
CA GLU A 698 8.84 -6.62 25.06
C GLU A 698 9.60 -5.27 24.96
N GLN A 699 10.85 -5.24 25.43
CA GLN A 699 11.71 -4.07 25.41
C GLN A 699 12.27 -3.71 24.01
N GLN A 700 12.39 -4.67 23.09
CA GLN A 700 12.71 -4.38 21.68
C GLN A 700 11.53 -3.74 20.95
N ASN A 701 10.30 -4.17 21.24
CA ASN A 701 9.08 -3.61 20.63
C ASN A 701 8.83 -2.16 21.07
N ILE A 702 9.08 -1.82 22.34
CA ILE A 702 8.97 -0.44 22.85
C ILE A 702 9.98 0.48 22.13
N ASN A 703 11.23 0.05 22.01
CA ASN A 703 12.27 0.83 21.33
C ASN A 703 11.96 1.07 19.85
N ASP A 704 11.31 0.12 19.18
CA ASP A 704 10.91 0.28 17.80
C ASP A 704 9.69 1.21 17.64
N SER A 705 8.77 1.26 18.61
CA SER A 705 7.64 2.23 18.61
C SER A 705 8.11 3.68 18.80
N ILE A 706 9.10 3.90 19.67
CA ILE A 706 9.72 5.22 19.92
C ILE A 706 10.44 5.71 18.67
N LYS A 707 11.21 4.83 18.00
CA LYS A 707 11.88 5.16 16.73
C LYS A 707 10.89 5.54 15.63
N GLN A 708 9.82 4.77 15.47
CA GLN A 708 8.77 5.08 14.49
C GLN A 708 8.12 6.44 14.75
N THR A 709 7.81 6.74 16.00
CA THR A 709 7.26 8.04 16.41
C THR A 709 8.23 9.18 16.11
N ALA A 710 9.51 9.00 16.40
CA ALA A 710 10.54 9.99 16.09
C ALA A 710 10.62 10.26 14.57
N VAL A 711 10.58 9.21 13.75
CA VAL A 711 10.56 9.32 12.29
C VAL A 711 9.32 10.09 11.79
N LEU A 712 8.13 9.79 12.32
CA LEU A 712 6.90 10.52 11.96
C LEU A 712 6.96 12.01 12.34
N LYS A 713 7.52 12.33 13.52
CA LYS A 713 7.71 13.73 13.95
C LYS A 713 8.72 14.47 13.07
N GLN A 714 9.75 13.79 12.59
CA GLN A 714 10.70 14.34 11.61
C GLN A 714 10.02 14.61 10.26
N ILE A 715 9.19 13.67 9.76
CA ILE A 715 8.39 13.89 8.54
C ILE A 715 7.44 15.08 8.71
N ARG A 716 6.80 15.23 9.89
CA ARG A 716 5.96 16.40 10.19
C ARG A 716 6.75 17.70 10.22
N SER A 717 7.96 17.67 10.77
CA SER A 717 8.86 18.83 10.76
C SER A 717 9.22 19.22 9.33
N LEU A 718 9.44 18.22 8.46
CA LEU A 718 9.67 18.43 7.03
C LEU A 718 8.47 19.06 6.32
N TYR A 719 7.22 18.70 6.66
CA TYR A 719 6.01 19.37 6.12
C TYR A 719 5.92 20.85 6.46
N SER A 720 6.57 21.27 7.54
CA SER A 720 6.59 22.68 7.95
C SER A 720 7.75 23.46 7.30
N SER A 721 8.56 22.81 6.45
CA SER A 721 9.69 23.42 5.75
C SER A 721 9.29 23.84 4.33
N SER A 722 10.05 24.75 3.74
CA SER A 722 9.88 25.15 2.33
C SER A 722 10.20 24.05 1.32
N ASN A 723 10.77 22.91 1.75
CA ASN A 723 11.19 21.81 0.88
C ASN A 723 10.28 20.57 1.00
N SER A 724 9.15 20.67 1.72
CA SER A 724 8.21 19.55 1.92
C SER A 724 7.76 18.95 0.59
N ASP A 725 7.38 19.80 -0.36
CA ASP A 725 6.82 19.42 -1.66
C ASP A 725 7.82 18.68 -2.54
N VAL A 726 9.12 18.80 -2.22
CA VAL A 726 10.22 18.28 -3.02
C VAL A 726 10.85 17.05 -2.36
N LEU A 727 11.12 17.08 -1.06
CA LEU A 727 11.85 16.00 -0.39
C LEU A 727 10.97 14.84 0.07
N VAL A 728 9.70 15.09 0.44
CA VAL A 728 8.79 14.03 0.89
C VAL A 728 8.53 12.96 -0.20
N PRO A 729 8.32 13.32 -1.48
CA PRO A 729 8.16 12.31 -2.54
C PRO A 729 9.37 11.38 -2.67
N TYR A 730 10.59 11.93 -2.64
CA TYR A 730 11.83 11.15 -2.67
C TYR A 730 12.03 10.31 -1.41
N LEU A 731 11.57 10.78 -0.25
CA LEU A 731 11.63 10.06 1.01
C LEU A 731 10.88 8.73 0.93
N ILE A 732 9.67 8.70 0.40
CA ILE A 732 8.93 7.43 0.25
C ILE A 732 9.55 6.55 -0.82
N ASN A 733 9.92 7.14 -1.94
CA ASN A 733 10.53 6.40 -3.03
C ASN A 733 11.82 5.69 -2.60
N SER A 734 12.55 6.25 -1.63
CA SER A 734 13.76 5.64 -1.08
C SER A 734 13.54 4.26 -0.45
N THR A 735 12.30 3.91 -0.08
CA THR A 735 11.95 2.54 0.36
C THR A 735 12.08 1.50 -0.76
N LEU A 736 12.06 1.92 -2.03
CA LEU A 736 12.24 1.05 -3.20
C LEU A 736 13.72 0.82 -3.56
N GLN A 737 14.64 1.50 -2.86
CA GLN A 737 16.06 1.29 -3.06
C GLN A 737 16.48 -0.10 -2.55
N ASP A 738 17.22 -0.85 -3.37
CA ASP A 738 17.78 -2.13 -2.94
C ASP A 738 18.82 -1.90 -1.83
N ASN A 739 18.58 -2.49 -0.66
CA ASN A 739 19.47 -2.44 0.52
C ASN A 739 20.76 -3.27 0.36
N SER A 740 21.15 -3.69 -0.85
CA SER A 740 22.43 -4.36 -1.07
C SER A 740 23.56 -3.35 -0.90
N THR A 741 23.98 -3.19 0.36
CA THR A 741 25.28 -2.70 0.81
C THR A 741 25.82 -1.50 0.04
N THR A 742 25.41 -0.33 0.52
CA THR A 742 26.07 0.98 0.40
C THR A 742 27.48 0.94 1.01
N THR A 743 28.39 0.20 0.39
CA THR A 743 29.83 0.43 0.55
C THR A 743 30.34 1.01 -0.76
N MET A 744 30.17 2.33 -0.90
CA MET A 744 30.97 3.09 -1.85
C MET A 744 32.37 3.19 -1.25
N SER A 745 33.22 2.20 -1.54
CA SER A 745 34.66 2.49 -1.54
C SER A 745 34.92 3.38 -2.76
N ALA A 746 35.45 4.57 -2.52
CA ALA A 746 36.02 5.40 -3.57
C ALA A 746 37.23 4.66 -4.16
N SER A 747 37.02 3.84 -5.19
CA SER A 747 38.10 3.28 -6.00
C SER A 747 38.26 4.12 -7.25
N SER A 748 39.48 4.61 -7.44
CA SER A 748 40.00 5.39 -8.57
C SER A 748 39.42 5.04 -9.95
N PRO A 749 39.34 6.02 -10.87
CA PRO A 749 38.83 5.80 -12.22
C PRO A 749 39.75 4.81 -12.96
N SER A 750 39.29 3.57 -13.12
CA SER A 750 39.92 2.64 -14.05
C SER A 750 39.57 3.08 -15.47
N THR A 751 40.55 3.63 -16.16
CA THR A 751 40.53 3.90 -17.60
C THR A 751 40.33 2.59 -18.37
N GLY A 752 39.11 2.35 -18.86
CA GLY A 752 38.88 1.23 -19.79
C GLY A 752 37.47 0.64 -19.91
N GLN A 753 36.40 1.33 -19.50
CA GLN A 753 35.04 0.82 -19.66
C GLN A 753 34.30 1.55 -20.80
N SER A 754 33.78 0.77 -21.75
CA SER A 754 33.06 1.22 -22.94
C SER A 754 31.92 2.18 -22.60
N ASN A 755 31.86 3.30 -23.33
CA ASN A 755 30.83 4.34 -23.28
C ASN A 755 29.42 3.82 -23.62
N ASN A 756 28.80 3.01 -22.75
CA ASN A 756 27.34 2.98 -22.71
C ASN A 756 26.89 4.26 -21.98
N SER A 757 26.10 5.09 -22.64
CA SER A 757 25.64 6.37 -22.09
C SER A 757 24.86 6.13 -20.80
N LYS A 758 25.44 6.58 -19.70
CA LYS A 758 24.78 6.65 -18.40
C LYS A 758 23.51 7.50 -18.53
N TRP A 759 22.41 7.10 -17.90
CA TRP A 759 21.20 7.93 -17.87
C TRP A 759 21.52 9.31 -17.28
N ASP A 760 21.09 10.37 -17.97
CA ASP A 760 21.35 11.75 -17.54
C ASP A 760 20.34 12.16 -16.48
N TRP A 761 20.56 11.68 -15.26
CA TRP A 761 19.83 12.17 -14.10
C TRP A 761 20.07 13.68 -13.95
N THR A 762 18.98 14.44 -13.82
CA THR A 762 19.12 15.89 -13.61
C THR A 762 19.89 16.14 -12.33
N LYS A 763 20.63 17.25 -12.29
CA LYS A 763 21.38 17.62 -11.09
C LYS A 763 20.46 17.70 -9.86
N LYS A 764 19.23 18.21 -10.00
CA LYS A 764 18.34 18.29 -8.83
C LYS A 764 17.75 16.95 -8.44
N ASP A 765 17.47 16.02 -9.36
CA ASP A 765 17.05 14.67 -8.97
C ASP A 765 18.12 14.01 -8.08
N LEU A 766 19.40 14.16 -8.46
CA LEU A 766 20.53 13.69 -7.65
C LEU A 766 20.65 14.44 -6.33
N ASP A 767 20.52 15.77 -6.34
CA ASP A 767 20.62 16.59 -5.13
C ASP A 767 19.48 16.26 -4.14
N TYR A 768 18.24 16.06 -4.62
CA TYR A 768 17.08 15.70 -3.78
C TYR A 768 17.15 14.27 -3.26
N ALA A 769 17.58 13.32 -4.08
CA ALA A 769 17.84 11.96 -3.62
C ALA A 769 18.91 11.97 -2.52
N ASN A 770 20.06 12.60 -2.77
CA ASN A 770 21.13 12.71 -1.78
C ASN A 770 20.67 13.45 -0.52
N ALA A 771 19.86 14.50 -0.66
CA ALA A 771 19.24 15.20 0.46
C ALA A 771 18.42 14.23 1.33
N VAL A 772 17.53 13.43 0.74
CA VAL A 772 16.74 12.43 1.45
C VAL A 772 17.61 11.41 2.19
N LYS A 773 18.66 10.90 1.54
CA LYS A 773 19.64 9.99 2.18
C LYS A 773 20.28 10.61 3.42
N ASN A 774 20.42 11.93 3.44
CA ASN A 774 21.15 12.69 4.44
C ASN A 774 20.25 13.43 5.45
N LEU A 775 18.92 13.36 5.30
CA LEU A 775 17.93 14.04 6.14
C LEU A 775 17.81 13.46 7.55
N GLY A 776 18.47 12.33 7.80
CA GLY A 776 18.46 11.59 9.08
C GLY A 776 17.15 10.87 9.40
N ILE A 777 16.25 10.77 8.42
CA ILE A 777 14.96 10.07 8.52
C ILE A 777 15.11 8.63 8.03
N ASP A 778 14.97 7.65 8.93
CA ASP A 778 14.93 6.23 8.56
C ASP A 778 13.49 5.79 8.22
N ILE A 779 13.05 6.10 7.00
CA ILE A 779 11.69 5.75 6.53
C ILE A 779 11.43 4.24 6.53
N ASN A 780 12.47 3.42 6.39
CA ASN A 780 12.37 1.95 6.40
C ASN A 780 12.05 1.39 7.80
N SER A 781 12.13 2.21 8.84
CA SER A 781 11.73 1.83 10.20
C SER A 781 10.22 1.91 10.46
N LEU A 782 9.46 2.64 9.64
CA LEU A 782 8.01 2.80 9.82
C LEU A 782 7.24 1.51 9.56
N ASN A 783 6.31 1.19 10.45
CA ASN A 783 5.42 0.02 10.42
C ASN A 783 6.17 -1.31 10.24
N LYS A 784 7.32 -1.47 10.90
CA LYS A 784 8.10 -2.73 10.92
C LYS A 784 7.31 -3.95 11.42
N ASN A 785 6.21 -3.72 12.14
CA ASN A 785 5.26 -4.76 12.53
C ASN A 785 4.51 -5.38 11.34
N ILE A 786 4.57 -4.77 10.15
CA ILE A 786 4.03 -5.29 8.89
C ILE A 786 5.14 -6.07 8.17
N LYS A 787 4.90 -7.38 8.00
CA LYS A 787 5.88 -8.33 7.45
C LYS A 787 6.04 -8.20 5.94
N ASN A 788 4.94 -7.95 5.24
CA ASN A 788 4.93 -7.81 3.79
C ASN A 788 5.47 -6.41 3.41
N ASP A 789 6.64 -6.37 2.77
CA ASP A 789 7.33 -5.12 2.45
C ASP A 789 6.54 -4.26 1.45
N TYR A 790 5.80 -4.87 0.52
CA TYR A 790 4.95 -4.16 -0.45
C TYR A 790 3.71 -3.56 0.23
N GLU A 791 3.04 -4.31 1.10
CA GLU A 791 1.96 -3.80 1.95
C GLU A 791 2.42 -2.63 2.81
N ARG A 792 3.57 -2.79 3.48
CA ARG A 792 4.19 -1.73 4.30
C ARG A 792 4.46 -0.47 3.49
N PHE A 793 4.94 -0.62 2.25
CA PHE A 793 5.14 0.49 1.33
C PHE A 793 3.83 1.22 1.00
N LEU A 794 2.74 0.49 0.69
CA LEU A 794 1.45 1.13 0.40
C LEU A 794 0.91 1.93 1.60
N ILE A 795 1.07 1.34 2.78
CA ILE A 795 0.65 1.93 4.04
C ILE A 795 1.48 3.17 4.39
N ASN A 796 2.80 3.07 4.33
CA ASN A 796 3.71 4.18 4.63
C ASN A 796 3.47 5.35 3.68
N THR A 797 3.13 5.06 2.43
CA THR A 797 2.72 6.07 1.44
C THR A 797 1.43 6.80 1.86
N SER A 798 0.46 6.08 2.42
CA SER A 798 -0.83 6.65 2.87
C SER A 798 -0.72 7.43 4.18
N LEU A 799 0.36 7.22 4.95
CA LEU A 799 0.66 8.01 6.15
C LEU A 799 1.19 9.41 5.82
N ILE A 800 1.57 9.65 4.57
CA ILE A 800 2.01 10.96 4.13
C ILE A 800 0.83 11.81 3.71
N ASP A 801 0.77 13.00 4.28
CA ASP A 801 -0.29 13.97 4.03
C ASP A 801 -0.13 14.56 2.62
N ASN A 802 -0.76 13.90 1.65
CA ASN A 802 -0.80 14.31 0.25
C ASN A 802 -1.52 15.67 0.06
N SER A 803 -2.23 16.20 1.06
CA SER A 803 -2.76 17.57 0.99
C SER A 803 -1.69 18.65 1.16
N LYS A 804 -0.54 18.29 1.74
CA LYS A 804 0.58 19.19 2.02
C LYS A 804 1.77 19.02 1.10
N THR A 805 1.74 18.04 0.20
CA THR A 805 2.85 17.72 -0.70
C THR A 805 2.36 17.15 -2.03
N LYS A 806 3.14 17.33 -3.11
CA LYS A 806 2.93 16.62 -4.37
C LYS A 806 3.61 15.24 -4.32
N SER A 807 3.08 14.32 -3.52
CA SER A 807 3.60 12.95 -3.45
C SER A 807 3.65 12.29 -4.84
N PHE A 808 4.68 11.48 -5.09
CA PHE A 808 4.74 10.62 -6.29
C PHE A 808 3.57 9.65 -6.36
N TYR A 809 2.97 9.36 -5.21
CA TYR A 809 1.88 8.42 -5.04
C TYR A 809 0.73 9.11 -4.31
N ASN A 810 -0.41 9.27 -4.98
CA ASN A 810 -1.54 10.04 -4.46
C ASN A 810 -2.76 9.15 -4.10
N PHE A 811 -2.53 8.10 -3.32
CA PHE A 811 -3.59 7.24 -2.79
C PHE A 811 -3.60 7.25 -1.26
N ASP A 812 -4.71 6.80 -0.70
CA ASP A 812 -4.88 6.60 0.74
C ASP A 812 -5.56 5.25 0.99
N ILE A 813 -4.75 4.23 1.26
CA ILE A 813 -5.23 2.90 1.56
C ILE A 813 -5.97 2.85 2.90
N LEU A 814 -5.68 3.75 3.84
CA LEU A 814 -6.32 3.77 5.15
C LEU A 814 -7.78 4.24 5.01
N SER A 815 -8.04 5.23 4.15
CA SER A 815 -9.40 5.62 3.77
C SER A 815 -10.12 4.53 3.00
N GLU A 816 -9.47 3.82 2.07
CA GLU A 816 -10.09 2.70 1.36
C GLU A 816 -10.43 1.53 2.31
N VAL A 817 -9.55 1.20 3.26
CA VAL A 817 -9.83 0.25 4.34
C VAL A 817 -11.03 0.73 5.18
N SER A 818 -11.06 2.01 5.59
CA SER A 818 -12.19 2.59 6.33
C SER A 818 -13.51 2.50 5.54
N LYS A 819 -13.51 2.80 4.24
CA LYS A 819 -14.68 2.71 3.36
C LYS A 819 -15.16 1.26 3.20
N SER A 820 -14.24 0.30 3.16
CA SER A 820 -14.59 -1.12 3.02
C SER A 820 -15.40 -1.63 4.21
N ILE A 821 -15.11 -1.12 5.43
CA ILE A 821 -15.80 -1.50 6.66
C ILE A 821 -16.97 -0.57 7.04
N GLN A 822 -17.23 0.47 6.25
CA GLN A 822 -18.31 1.44 6.51
C GLN A 822 -19.67 0.94 6.04
N SER A 823 -20.69 1.19 6.87
CA SER A 823 -22.10 1.03 6.56
C SER A 823 -22.52 2.02 5.47
N GLY A 824 -22.81 1.55 4.26
CA GLY A 824 -23.16 2.43 3.13
C GLY A 824 -22.59 2.03 1.76
N ASN A 825 -21.50 1.26 1.73
CA ASN A 825 -20.85 0.81 0.50
C ASN A 825 -21.09 -0.68 0.22
N ASN A 826 -20.85 -1.07 -1.04
CA ASN A 826 -20.97 -2.42 -1.60
C ASN A 826 -20.90 -3.53 -0.53
N ALA A 827 -22.01 -4.26 -0.33
CA ALA A 827 -22.14 -5.32 0.67
C ALA A 827 -20.99 -6.34 0.65
N SER A 828 -20.34 -6.58 -0.51
CA SER A 828 -19.19 -7.48 -0.61
C SER A 828 -17.95 -7.01 0.16
N LEU A 829 -17.83 -5.70 0.42
CA LEU A 829 -16.71 -5.10 1.15
C LEU A 829 -16.97 -5.06 2.67
N GLN A 830 -18.26 -4.98 3.07
CA GLN A 830 -18.68 -4.99 4.46
C GLN A 830 -18.55 -6.41 5.04
N SER A 831 -17.34 -6.77 5.47
CA SER A 831 -17.13 -7.98 6.27
C SER A 831 -17.75 -7.82 7.66
N ASN A 832 -18.20 -8.92 8.27
CA ASN A 832 -18.53 -8.97 9.70
C ASN A 832 -17.23 -8.97 10.54
N TRP A 833 -16.43 -7.91 10.35
CA TRP A 833 -15.09 -7.79 10.91
C TRP A 833 -15.12 -7.73 12.43
N LEU A 834 -16.22 -7.26 13.05
CA LEU A 834 -16.40 -7.26 14.50
C LEU A 834 -16.42 -8.67 15.07
N VAL A 835 -17.25 -9.56 14.49
CA VAL A 835 -17.30 -10.96 14.94
C VAL A 835 -15.94 -11.61 14.76
N GLU A 836 -15.28 -11.41 13.61
CA GLU A 836 -14.00 -12.04 13.37
C GLU A 836 -12.89 -11.50 14.26
N LEU A 837 -12.82 -10.18 14.46
CA LEU A 837 -11.84 -9.53 15.33
C LEU A 837 -12.01 -10.03 16.77
N PHE A 838 -13.22 -9.92 17.34
CA PHE A 838 -13.47 -10.35 18.71
C PHE A 838 -13.35 -11.88 18.87
N THR A 839 -13.71 -12.67 17.86
CA THR A 839 -13.46 -14.12 17.87
C THR A 839 -11.98 -14.45 17.79
N LYS A 840 -11.16 -13.63 17.14
CA LYS A 840 -9.71 -13.84 17.03
C LYS A 840 -8.98 -13.44 18.33
N ILE A 841 -9.25 -12.24 18.86
CA ILE A 841 -8.52 -11.68 20.02
C ILE A 841 -8.94 -12.32 21.35
N LEU A 842 -10.15 -12.87 21.43
CA LEU A 842 -10.64 -13.58 22.62
C LEU A 842 -10.25 -15.07 22.61
N LYS A 843 -9.35 -15.48 21.72
CA LYS A 843 -8.84 -16.85 21.68
C LYS A 843 -7.99 -17.14 22.92
N ASP A 844 -8.56 -17.87 23.86
CA ASP A 844 -7.82 -18.38 25.00
C ASP A 844 -6.97 -19.58 24.55
N LYS A 845 -5.65 -19.55 24.80
CA LYS A 845 -4.76 -20.67 24.46
C LYS A 845 -5.20 -21.93 25.21
N GLY A 846 -5.89 -22.83 24.51
CA GLY A 846 -6.32 -24.13 25.03
C GLY A 846 -7.83 -24.40 25.04
N LYS A 847 -8.67 -23.47 24.55
CA LYS A 847 -10.11 -23.73 24.34
C LYS A 847 -10.53 -23.42 22.90
N THR A 848 -11.30 -24.32 22.29
CA THR A 848 -11.81 -24.22 20.92
C THR A 848 -12.85 -23.09 20.82
N LEU A 849 -12.53 -22.02 20.07
CA LEU A 849 -13.41 -20.88 19.83
C LEU A 849 -14.31 -21.08 18.60
N THR A 850 -15.41 -21.77 18.81
CA THR A 850 -16.64 -21.64 18.00
C THR A 850 -17.88 -21.76 18.88
N GLU A 851 -17.79 -21.36 20.16
CA GLU A 851 -18.92 -21.30 21.11
C GLU A 851 -18.88 -20.01 21.97
N GLY A 852 -18.07 -18.98 21.63
CA GLY A 852 -17.62 -17.96 22.59
C GLY A 852 -18.36 -16.62 22.57
N LEU A 853 -18.27 -15.86 21.47
CA LEU A 853 -18.70 -14.46 21.44
C LEU A 853 -20.23 -14.30 21.34
N LEU A 854 -20.85 -15.02 20.41
CA LEU A 854 -22.30 -14.94 20.22
C LEU A 854 -23.08 -15.53 21.41
N ASN A 855 -22.52 -16.53 22.10
CA ASN A 855 -23.08 -17.05 23.36
C ASN A 855 -23.01 -16.05 24.52
N VAL A 856 -22.04 -15.14 24.50
CA VAL A 856 -21.89 -14.08 25.51
C VAL A 856 -22.79 -12.87 25.19
N VAL A 857 -23.01 -12.60 23.90
CA VAL A 857 -23.80 -11.46 23.42
C VAL A 857 -25.30 -11.78 23.29
N ILE A 858 -25.66 -13.01 22.94
CA ILE A 858 -27.04 -13.45 22.70
C ILE A 858 -27.55 -14.23 23.91
N THR A 859 -28.60 -13.74 24.56
CA THR A 859 -29.31 -14.47 25.61
C THR A 859 -30.16 -15.58 24.99
N THR A 860 -30.05 -16.82 25.49
CA THR A 860 -30.85 -17.94 25.01
C THR A 860 -31.41 -18.77 26.16
N ASP A 861 -32.60 -19.32 25.94
CA ASP A 861 -33.18 -20.38 26.79
C ASP A 861 -32.72 -21.79 26.33
N ASN A 862 -32.12 -21.91 25.14
CA ASN A 862 -31.71 -23.18 24.51
C ASN A 862 -30.34 -23.07 23.81
N LYS A 863 -29.39 -23.93 24.23
CA LYS A 863 -28.01 -23.95 23.69
C LYS A 863 -27.93 -24.33 22.20
N PHE A 864 -28.90 -25.09 21.67
CA PHE A 864 -28.89 -25.53 20.28
C PHE A 864 -29.08 -24.38 19.28
N ASP A 865 -29.89 -23.38 19.64
CA ASP A 865 -30.22 -22.25 18.75
C ASP A 865 -29.01 -21.33 18.54
N ASN A 866 -28.12 -21.23 19.53
CA ASN A 866 -26.91 -20.40 19.42
C ASN A 866 -25.88 -20.94 18.44
N ASN A 867 -25.68 -22.27 18.39
CA ASN A 867 -24.74 -22.91 17.46
C ASN A 867 -25.18 -22.67 15.99
N GLU A 868 -26.48 -22.71 15.72
CA GLU A 868 -27.02 -22.44 14.39
C GLU A 868 -26.92 -20.96 14.01
N ILE A 869 -27.17 -20.04 14.94
CA ILE A 869 -26.96 -18.59 14.73
C ILE A 869 -25.49 -18.29 14.42
N GLU A 870 -24.57 -18.91 15.14
CA GLU A 870 -23.13 -18.78 14.89
C GLU A 870 -22.73 -19.28 13.51
N LYS A 871 -23.24 -20.44 13.09
CA LYS A 871 -23.04 -20.93 11.72
C LYS A 871 -23.57 -19.95 10.68
N ILE A 872 -24.72 -19.31 10.90
CA ILE A 872 -25.28 -18.32 9.98
C ILE A 872 -24.35 -17.10 9.86
N PHE A 873 -23.88 -16.53 10.98
CA PHE A 873 -22.99 -15.36 10.95
C PHE A 873 -21.62 -15.68 10.35
N LEU A 874 -21.03 -16.83 10.69
CA LEU A 874 -19.76 -17.28 10.11
C LEU A 874 -19.89 -17.56 8.60
N TYR A 875 -20.98 -18.20 8.18
CA TYR A 875 -21.26 -18.47 6.78
C TYR A 875 -21.49 -17.18 5.98
N GLN A 876 -22.21 -16.20 6.54
CA GLN A 876 -22.35 -14.88 5.93
C GLN A 876 -21.00 -14.16 5.83
N SER A 877 -20.18 -14.14 6.89
CA SER A 877 -18.84 -13.55 6.87
C SER A 877 -17.96 -14.17 5.78
N ARG A 878 -17.92 -15.52 5.68
CA ARG A 878 -17.19 -16.24 4.63
C ARG A 878 -17.70 -15.90 3.23
N ASN A 879 -19.01 -15.88 3.03
CA ASN A 879 -19.58 -15.55 1.72
C ASN A 879 -19.33 -14.09 1.30
N LEU A 880 -19.34 -13.15 2.25
CA LEU A 880 -19.03 -11.74 1.95
C LEU A 880 -17.57 -11.61 1.53
N LYS A 881 -16.62 -12.27 2.24
CA LYS A 881 -15.20 -12.35 1.83
C LYS A 881 -14.99 -12.89 0.42
N VAL A 882 -15.74 -13.93 0.05
CA VAL A 882 -15.60 -14.58 -1.25
C VAL A 882 -16.42 -13.87 -2.35
N SER A 883 -17.34 -12.97 -2.00
CA SER A 883 -18.24 -12.33 -2.98
C SER A 883 -17.52 -11.35 -3.93
N GLY A 884 -16.52 -10.59 -3.45
CA GLY A 884 -15.70 -9.74 -4.33
C GLY A 884 -14.91 -10.57 -5.36
N ILE A 885 -14.40 -11.72 -4.90
CA ILE A 885 -13.69 -12.69 -5.72
C ILE A 885 -14.65 -13.38 -6.72
N ARG A 886 -15.86 -13.75 -6.31
CA ARG A 886 -16.89 -14.29 -7.22
C ARG A 886 -17.28 -13.27 -8.29
N LYS A 887 -17.51 -12.00 -7.90
CA LYS A 887 -17.76 -10.91 -8.84
C LYS A 887 -16.61 -10.74 -9.84
N LEU A 888 -15.36 -10.91 -9.41
CA LEU A 888 -14.21 -10.90 -10.31
C LEU A 888 -14.30 -12.06 -11.32
N GLN A 889 -14.60 -13.28 -10.87
CA GLN A 889 -14.78 -14.44 -11.76
C GLN A 889 -15.93 -14.21 -12.75
N GLU A 890 -17.07 -13.71 -12.29
CA GLU A 890 -18.22 -13.39 -13.15
C GLU A 890 -17.87 -12.32 -14.19
N LYS A 891 -17.21 -11.23 -13.76
CA LYS A 891 -16.73 -10.18 -14.67
C LYS A 891 -15.74 -10.76 -15.69
N ASN A 892 -14.81 -11.60 -15.25
CA ASN A 892 -13.86 -12.28 -16.12
C ASN A 892 -14.56 -13.16 -17.17
N GLN A 893 -15.56 -13.97 -16.78
CA GLN A 893 -16.31 -14.81 -17.71
C GLN A 893 -17.18 -14.00 -18.68
N LYS A 894 -17.75 -12.88 -18.22
CA LYS A 894 -18.46 -11.92 -19.09
C LYS A 894 -17.51 -11.29 -20.12
N TRP A 895 -16.33 -10.87 -19.69
CA TRP A 895 -15.30 -10.32 -20.57
C TRP A 895 -14.82 -11.34 -21.59
N ILE A 896 -14.52 -12.58 -21.17
CA ILE A 896 -14.13 -13.68 -22.07
C ILE A 896 -15.24 -13.96 -23.10
N SER A 897 -16.50 -14.00 -22.65
CA SER A 897 -17.65 -14.19 -23.54
C SER A 897 -17.75 -13.05 -24.54
N LYS A 898 -17.60 -11.80 -24.09
CA LYS A 898 -17.60 -10.61 -24.95
C LYS A 898 -16.50 -10.67 -26.00
N VAL A 899 -15.27 -11.02 -25.63
CA VAL A 899 -14.14 -11.16 -26.57
C VAL A 899 -14.43 -12.26 -27.60
N LYS A 900 -14.91 -13.43 -27.18
CA LYS A 900 -15.26 -14.55 -28.08
C LYS A 900 -16.41 -14.19 -29.03
N GLU A 901 -17.43 -13.50 -28.53
CA GLU A 901 -18.56 -13.02 -29.34
C GLU A 901 -18.13 -11.96 -30.35
N ASN A 902 -17.28 -11.01 -29.93
CA ASN A 902 -16.69 -10.01 -30.80
C ASN A 902 -15.87 -10.68 -31.92
N TYR A 903 -14.99 -11.62 -31.58
CA TYR A 903 -14.27 -12.40 -32.60
C TYR A 903 -15.21 -13.14 -33.54
N LYS A 904 -16.22 -13.84 -33.03
CA LYS A 904 -17.21 -14.57 -33.86
C LYS A 904 -18.00 -13.64 -34.78
N LYS A 905 -18.30 -12.43 -34.34
CA LYS A 905 -19.00 -11.40 -35.11
C LYS A 905 -18.12 -10.86 -36.23
N TYR A 906 -16.91 -10.41 -35.90
CA TYR A 906 -16.03 -9.71 -36.84
C TYR A 906 -15.21 -10.64 -37.73
N SER A 907 -14.96 -11.90 -37.33
CA SER A 907 -14.30 -12.90 -38.18
C SER A 907 -15.09 -13.29 -39.43
N LYS A 908 -16.37 -12.92 -39.50
CA LYS A 908 -17.21 -13.09 -40.71
C LYS A 908 -17.13 -11.91 -41.66
N ASP A 909 -16.56 -10.79 -41.22
CA ASP A 909 -16.39 -9.60 -42.03
C ASP A 909 -15.20 -9.79 -42.97
N ALA A 910 -15.46 -9.87 -44.28
CA ALA A 910 -14.43 -10.06 -45.29
C ALA A 910 -13.48 -8.85 -45.42
N SER A 911 -13.84 -7.69 -44.87
CA SER A 911 -12.99 -6.49 -44.85
C SER A 911 -11.94 -6.50 -43.72
N LEU A 912 -12.03 -7.44 -42.78
CA LEU A 912 -11.13 -7.57 -41.65
C LEU A 912 -10.26 -8.83 -41.78
N ASP A 913 -8.95 -8.66 -41.59
CA ASP A 913 -8.07 -9.81 -41.43
C ASP A 913 -8.24 -10.40 -40.02
N LYS A 914 -8.64 -11.67 -39.98
CA LYS A 914 -8.89 -12.46 -38.77
C LYS A 914 -7.70 -12.49 -37.82
N ASN A 915 -6.47 -12.36 -38.32
CA ASN A 915 -5.25 -12.37 -37.51
C ASN A 915 -5.15 -11.15 -36.57
N PHE A 916 -5.90 -10.08 -36.84
CA PHE A 916 -5.90 -8.86 -36.02
C PHE A 916 -7.20 -8.65 -35.27
N ILE A 917 -8.15 -9.58 -35.32
CA ILE A 917 -9.38 -9.47 -34.55
C ILE A 917 -9.09 -10.03 -33.15
N PRO A 918 -9.30 -9.27 -32.05
CA PRO A 918 -9.04 -9.77 -30.72
C PRO A 918 -9.87 -11.03 -30.42
N ASP A 919 -9.20 -12.16 -30.19
CA ASP A 919 -9.82 -13.44 -29.80
C ASP A 919 -9.34 -13.96 -28.44
N GLN A 920 -8.41 -13.24 -27.80
CA GLN A 920 -7.73 -13.65 -26.59
C GLN A 920 -8.17 -12.85 -25.36
N ALA A 921 -8.29 -13.55 -24.24
CA ALA A 921 -8.56 -13.00 -22.93
C ALA A 921 -7.83 -13.85 -21.88
N ILE A 922 -7.59 -13.29 -20.69
CA ILE A 922 -7.04 -14.04 -19.57
C ILE A 922 -8.18 -14.80 -18.90
N ASP A 923 -8.27 -16.10 -19.16
CA ASP A 923 -9.24 -16.97 -18.48
C ASP A 923 -8.71 -17.39 -17.12
N LEU A 924 -9.33 -16.86 -16.06
CA LEU A 924 -8.95 -17.21 -14.68
C LEU A 924 -9.17 -18.70 -14.38
N ASN A 925 -10.05 -19.39 -15.12
CA ASN A 925 -10.26 -20.83 -14.98
C ASN A 925 -9.26 -21.68 -15.76
N SER A 926 -8.46 -21.06 -16.64
CA SER A 926 -7.42 -21.77 -17.37
C SER A 926 -6.29 -22.21 -16.45
N THR A 927 -5.76 -23.40 -16.72
CA THR A 927 -4.60 -23.93 -16.04
C THR A 927 -3.36 -23.15 -16.49
N SER A 928 -2.63 -22.61 -15.53
CA SER A 928 -1.32 -22.02 -15.78
C SER A 928 -0.23 -23.09 -15.78
N ASP A 929 0.99 -22.70 -16.09
CA ASP A 929 2.12 -23.61 -16.26
C ASP A 929 2.50 -24.42 -15.01
N ASN A 930 2.07 -23.98 -13.82
CA ASN A 930 2.30 -24.71 -12.57
C ASN A 930 1.21 -25.76 -12.28
N MET A 931 0.38 -26.10 -13.28
CA MET A 931 -0.77 -27.00 -13.21
C MET A 931 -1.91 -26.53 -12.28
N LYS A 932 -1.83 -25.32 -11.72
CA LYS A 932 -2.93 -24.68 -10.98
C LYS A 932 -3.69 -23.71 -11.88
N LYS A 933 -4.95 -23.48 -11.56
CA LYS A 933 -5.74 -22.45 -12.25
C LYS A 933 -5.14 -21.06 -11.98
N ARG A 934 -5.16 -20.17 -12.97
CA ARG A 934 -4.73 -18.77 -12.79
C ARG A 934 -5.44 -18.08 -11.61
N TYR A 935 -6.72 -18.41 -11.43
CA TYR A 935 -7.50 -18.00 -10.26
C TYR A 935 -6.90 -18.46 -8.93
N GLU A 936 -6.47 -19.72 -8.84
CA GLU A 936 -5.85 -20.26 -7.62
C GLU A 936 -4.52 -19.58 -7.33
N ASN A 937 -3.72 -19.28 -8.37
CA ASN A 937 -2.49 -18.51 -8.22
C ASN A 937 -2.77 -17.10 -7.67
N LEU A 938 -3.82 -16.44 -8.15
CA LEU A 938 -4.22 -15.12 -7.65
C LEU A 938 -4.63 -15.17 -6.16
N LEU A 939 -5.42 -16.17 -5.79
CA LEU A 939 -5.89 -16.32 -4.41
C LEU A 939 -4.76 -16.67 -3.45
N GLN A 940 -3.91 -17.62 -3.83
CA GLN A 940 -2.81 -18.14 -3.01
C GLN A 940 -1.53 -17.31 -3.09
N SER A 941 -1.53 -16.22 -3.86
CA SER A 941 -0.36 -15.37 -4.06
C SER A 941 0.14 -14.79 -2.73
N GLU A 942 1.40 -15.09 -2.40
CA GLU A 942 2.09 -14.54 -1.23
C GLU A 942 2.29 -13.02 -1.33
N ILE A 943 2.20 -12.44 -2.54
CA ILE A 943 2.30 -11.00 -2.78
C ILE A 943 1.29 -10.24 -1.93
N PHE A 944 0.09 -10.79 -1.80
CA PHE A 944 -1.03 -10.18 -1.07
C PHE A 944 -1.24 -10.81 0.31
N ASN A 945 -0.30 -11.66 0.77
CA ASN A 945 -0.39 -12.28 2.07
C ASN A 945 0.31 -11.39 3.12
N PRO A 946 -0.43 -10.81 4.07
CA PRO A 946 0.13 -9.90 5.07
C PRO A 946 1.03 -10.59 6.10
N GLU A 947 0.91 -11.92 6.23
CA GLU A 947 1.65 -12.70 7.21
C GLU A 947 3.01 -13.21 6.71
N VAL A 948 3.30 -13.00 5.42
CA VAL A 948 4.50 -13.49 4.77
C VAL A 948 5.33 -12.30 4.32
N LYS A 949 6.63 -12.33 4.64
CA LYS A 949 7.59 -11.46 3.97
C LYS A 949 7.79 -12.03 2.57
N ILE A 950 7.41 -11.29 1.53
CA ILE A 950 7.42 -11.80 0.15
C ILE A 950 8.84 -12.29 -0.18
N GLN A 951 8.96 -13.60 -0.42
CA GLN A 951 10.20 -14.25 -0.82
C GLN A 951 9.91 -15.06 -2.08
N ARG A 952 10.44 -14.63 -3.23
CA ARG A 952 10.43 -15.50 -4.41
C ARG A 952 11.51 -16.57 -4.25
N SER A 953 11.10 -17.78 -3.89
CA SER A 953 11.93 -18.97 -3.94
C SER A 953 12.54 -19.15 -5.35
N VAL A 954 13.84 -19.44 -5.39
CA VAL A 954 14.56 -19.88 -6.57
C VAL A 954 13.93 -21.21 -7.02
N ASN A 955 13.71 -21.35 -8.33
CA ASN A 955 13.30 -22.60 -8.97
C ASN A 955 13.97 -23.82 -8.29
N ASN A 956 13.18 -24.65 -7.61
CA ASN A 956 13.62 -25.99 -7.27
C ASN A 956 13.69 -26.77 -8.58
N SER A 957 14.90 -26.87 -9.11
CA SER A 957 15.26 -27.96 -10.00
C SER A 957 15.07 -29.27 -9.23
N SER A 958 14.38 -30.18 -9.89
CA SER A 958 14.10 -31.54 -9.43
C SER A 958 15.33 -32.24 -8.87
N SER A 959 15.31 -32.58 -7.58
CA SER A 959 16.03 -33.74 -7.08
C SER A 959 15.01 -34.65 -6.41
N GLY A 960 14.91 -35.88 -6.94
CA GLY A 960 14.02 -36.90 -6.42
C GLY A 960 14.48 -37.36 -5.03
N GLY A 961 13.54 -37.41 -4.11
CA GLY A 961 13.70 -38.01 -2.78
C GLY A 961 12.33 -38.36 -2.23
N SER A 962 12.05 -39.65 -2.10
CA SER A 962 10.75 -40.19 -1.69
C SER A 962 10.42 -39.96 -0.23
N GLY A 963 9.12 -39.77 0.06
CA GLY A 963 8.48 -40.31 1.27
C GLY A 963 8.60 -39.46 2.53
N GLY A 964 7.61 -38.59 2.75
CA GLY A 964 7.35 -37.96 4.04
C GLY A 964 5.99 -37.27 4.02
N SER A 965 5.01 -37.84 4.71
CA SER A 965 3.62 -37.37 4.78
C SER A 965 3.53 -35.98 5.44
N GLY A 966 3.55 -34.93 4.62
CA GLY A 966 3.19 -33.57 5.02
C GLY A 966 1.69 -33.34 4.79
N SER A 967 0.95 -33.10 5.87
CA SER A 967 -0.47 -32.75 5.84
C SER A 967 -0.76 -31.61 4.86
N PRO A 968 -1.84 -31.69 4.05
CA PRO A 968 -2.25 -30.57 3.22
C PRO A 968 -2.69 -29.42 4.12
N VAL A 969 -2.04 -28.27 3.95
CA VAL A 969 -2.54 -26.99 4.48
C VAL A 969 -3.85 -26.70 3.76
N ARG A 970 -4.95 -27.06 4.43
CA ARG A 970 -6.29 -26.64 4.08
C ARG A 970 -6.32 -25.11 4.11
N GLY A 971 -6.40 -24.51 2.93
CA GLY A 971 -6.90 -23.16 2.81
C GLY A 971 -8.38 -23.19 3.20
N ASP A 972 -8.68 -22.82 4.43
CA ASP A 972 -10.06 -22.53 4.83
C ASP A 972 -10.47 -21.21 4.16
N VAL A 973 -11.05 -21.37 2.97
CA VAL A 973 -11.84 -20.36 2.23
C VAL A 973 -13.28 -20.38 2.75
#